data_AF-A0A1M6B309-F1
#
_entry.id   AF-A0A1M6B309-F1
#
_cell.length_a   1.000
_cell.length_b   1.000
_cell.length_c   1.000
_cell.angle_alpha   90.00
_cell.angle_beta   90.00
_cell.angle_gamma   90.00
#
_symmetry.space_group_name_H-M   'P 1'
#
loop_
_entity.id
_entity.type
_entity.pdbx_description
1 polymer ?
#
loop_
_entity_poly.entity_id
_entity_poly.type
_entity_poly.pdbx_seq_one_letter_code
_entity_poly.pdbx_strand_id
1 'polypeptide(L)'
;MKKKIRILGGGIAGLTTAFELTREENWKDKYDITIYQMGWRCGGKAATGVGKHGRIEEVGVHIFQGWYHNAFRMVKEVYEEIQEYNLAPDSPYTSWKDAFIPNPYTFNTEYNPQNESWDNWTMVFPNNEYTPGTTTETDFLTLLVEGLGILLQTLLGSPFQEKKNGKKKLRYQLLQKLFFSTSISKEDTTDDNKKSNRFMHRFFGKVIQILEGIITKMVSYKKRKPSSVSVSLLVGMFRSIKKYVQRASKRCEGKRKRLRRVLMMIELSMVCIEGIYGDVYDPKTKLYTWDAINEYDFREWLTRHGASKDLLEFSMVRFIYYGTFGNVYGGNGTVDQGKIGADIGIKMITRIQSYKGCFVWYLAAGTGGTFLAPLALVLQHRGVRFEYFHQVRDIAYSENENIQKIKIDVQVDLKEGIGQYNPFVIQKGVHQWTATPDFEQIDPIQAEQIKKQHINLESSTHNWKPVVTKTLSLGVDFDIAILATSIQPIKYIAKDIVAKKERWNKMVTNIATTPTLNVQFWLNQNDTELGFDHGQWGMEKGQYANTVIYEDYLYSWTSMSYLDKMENWKDHAPKQISYWCGVWPENFSKSSKTETLEELKTHANEWMDKHMEWFWPNAVQEGSFNFDLLCSDAKTPQQKFEDQFFQVNVDPDKQYVLGRPGTNKYRIKTDETEYDNLFFAGDWTDFGLNVGYMEGTVQSGILCANSIKKRYYRDMFTPRNIL
;
A
#
# COMPACT_ATOMS: atom_id res chain seq x y z
N MET A 1 -26.05 -24.68 -16.13
CA MET A 1 -24.88 -24.56 -17.02
C MET A 1 -23.85 -23.67 -16.35
N LYS A 2 -22.57 -24.07 -16.38
CA LYS A 2 -21.45 -23.34 -15.80
C LYS A 2 -21.30 -21.96 -16.47
N LYS A 3 -21.23 -20.88 -15.69
CA LYS A 3 -21.03 -19.51 -16.17
C LYS A 3 -19.57 -19.28 -16.55
N LYS A 4 -19.32 -18.82 -17.77
CA LYS A 4 -18.00 -18.48 -18.29
C LYS A 4 -17.62 -17.06 -17.85
N ILE A 5 -16.73 -16.93 -16.88
CA ILE A 5 -16.24 -15.65 -16.35
C ILE A 5 -14.90 -15.31 -17.01
N ARG A 6 -14.80 -14.10 -17.58
CA ARG A 6 -13.55 -13.57 -18.15
C ARG A 6 -13.11 -12.35 -17.36
N ILE A 7 -11.96 -12.46 -16.71
CA ILE A 7 -11.35 -11.41 -15.91
C ILE A 7 -10.29 -10.71 -16.76
N LEU A 8 -10.50 -9.41 -16.98
CA LEU A 8 -9.69 -8.59 -17.87
C LEU A 8 -8.65 -7.82 -17.05
N GLY A 9 -7.54 -8.49 -16.71
CA GLY A 9 -6.44 -7.97 -15.89
C GLY A 9 -6.11 -8.85 -14.68
N GLY A 10 -4.84 -9.22 -14.54
CA GLY A 10 -4.29 -10.00 -13.43
C GLY A 10 -3.68 -9.14 -12.31
N GLY A 11 -4.26 -7.97 -12.03
CA GLY A 11 -3.93 -7.19 -10.82
C GLY A 11 -4.54 -7.83 -9.56
N ILE A 12 -4.16 -7.33 -8.38
CA ILE A 12 -4.63 -7.86 -7.08
C ILE A 12 -6.17 -7.99 -7.02
N ALA A 13 -6.91 -7.00 -7.52
CA ALA A 13 -8.38 -7.04 -7.51
C ALA A 13 -8.95 -8.17 -8.38
N GLY A 14 -8.38 -8.40 -9.57
CA GLY A 14 -8.78 -9.50 -10.46
C GLY A 14 -8.44 -10.87 -9.87
N LEU A 15 -7.22 -11.03 -9.34
CA LEU A 15 -6.79 -12.25 -8.65
C LEU A 15 -7.66 -12.54 -7.42
N THR A 16 -7.95 -11.51 -6.62
CA THR A 16 -8.83 -11.64 -5.44
C THR A 16 -10.24 -12.04 -5.85
N THR A 17 -10.78 -11.47 -6.92
CA THR A 17 -12.11 -11.84 -7.42
C THR A 17 -12.16 -13.33 -7.80
N ALA A 18 -11.14 -13.83 -8.52
CA ALA A 18 -11.02 -15.24 -8.84
C ALA A 18 -10.88 -16.11 -7.57
N PHE A 19 -10.09 -15.65 -6.60
CA PHE A 19 -9.90 -16.35 -5.33
C PHE A 19 -11.22 -16.50 -4.58
N GLU A 20 -11.96 -15.41 -4.41
CA GLU A 20 -13.24 -15.41 -3.70
C GLU A 20 -14.35 -16.20 -4.41
N LEU A 21 -14.37 -16.21 -5.75
CA LEU A 21 -15.28 -17.06 -6.52
C LEU A 21 -14.94 -18.55 -6.37
N THR A 22 -13.66 -18.88 -6.25
CA THR A 22 -13.17 -20.28 -6.12
C THR A 22 -13.09 -20.79 -4.68
N ARG A 23 -13.41 -19.95 -3.67
CA ARG A 23 -13.53 -20.37 -2.27
C ARG A 23 -14.73 -21.26 -1.98
N GLU A 24 -15.74 -21.30 -2.86
CA GLU A 24 -16.89 -22.19 -2.68
C GLU A 24 -16.53 -23.62 -3.11
N GLU A 25 -16.75 -24.64 -2.27
CA GLU A 25 -16.37 -26.03 -2.60
C GLU A 25 -16.89 -26.51 -3.97
N ASN A 26 -18.12 -26.13 -4.33
CA ASN A 26 -18.76 -26.48 -5.60
C ASN A 26 -18.60 -25.43 -6.72
N TRP A 27 -17.61 -24.55 -6.63
CA TRP A 27 -17.42 -23.49 -7.63
C TRP A 27 -17.22 -24.04 -9.05
N LYS A 28 -16.63 -25.24 -9.20
CA LYS A 28 -16.36 -25.86 -10.50
C LYS A 28 -17.64 -26.22 -11.27
N ASP A 29 -18.75 -26.40 -10.58
CA ASP A 29 -20.08 -26.61 -11.20
C ASP A 29 -20.71 -25.28 -11.64
N LYS A 30 -20.27 -24.18 -11.02
CA LYS A 30 -20.81 -22.83 -11.22
C LYS A 30 -20.04 -22.00 -12.23
N TYR A 31 -18.69 -22.02 -12.22
CA TYR A 31 -17.86 -21.02 -12.91
C TYR A 31 -16.69 -21.59 -13.72
N ASP A 32 -16.57 -21.22 -14.99
CA ASP A 32 -15.37 -21.41 -15.82
C ASP A 32 -14.64 -20.06 -15.86
N ILE A 33 -13.51 -19.96 -15.15
CA ILE A 33 -12.82 -18.69 -14.92
C ILE A 33 -11.53 -18.64 -15.74
N THR A 34 -11.38 -17.58 -16.54
CA THR A 34 -10.15 -17.26 -17.27
C THR A 34 -9.73 -15.84 -16.96
N ILE A 35 -8.45 -15.65 -16.62
CA ILE A 35 -7.81 -14.35 -16.45
C ILE A 35 -6.98 -14.06 -17.70
N TYR A 36 -7.27 -12.95 -18.37
CA TYR A 36 -6.44 -12.42 -19.46
C TYR A 36 -5.47 -11.37 -18.91
N GLN A 37 -4.19 -11.59 -19.14
CA GLN A 37 -3.11 -10.74 -18.65
C GLN A 37 -2.26 -10.25 -19.82
N MET A 38 -2.07 -8.93 -19.89
CA MET A 38 -1.10 -8.30 -20.79
C MET A 38 0.33 -8.64 -20.32
N GLY A 39 1.19 -9.08 -21.22
CA GLY A 39 2.54 -9.53 -20.88
C GLY A 39 2.58 -10.85 -20.09
N TRP A 40 3.70 -11.13 -19.45
CA TRP A 40 4.05 -12.47 -18.94
C TRP A 40 3.80 -12.67 -17.44
N ARG A 41 3.41 -11.60 -16.70
CA ARG A 41 3.26 -11.65 -15.25
C ARG A 41 2.02 -10.92 -14.75
N CYS A 42 1.50 -11.40 -13.62
CA CYS A 42 0.42 -10.75 -12.87
C CYS A 42 0.97 -9.72 -11.88
N GLY A 43 0.08 -8.96 -11.23
CA GLY A 43 0.42 -8.02 -10.15
C GLY A 43 0.02 -6.57 -10.41
N GLY A 44 -0.17 -6.18 -11.67
CA GLY A 44 -0.60 -4.83 -12.04
C GLY A 44 0.42 -3.78 -11.59
N LYS A 45 0.00 -2.87 -10.69
CA LYS A 45 0.84 -1.80 -10.10
C LYS A 45 1.75 -2.29 -8.97
N ALA A 46 1.59 -3.54 -8.54
CA ALA A 46 2.38 -4.19 -7.51
C ALA A 46 3.19 -5.35 -8.10
N ALA A 47 3.44 -5.33 -9.42
CA ALA A 47 4.28 -6.33 -10.05
C ALA A 47 5.71 -6.26 -9.48
N THR A 48 6.38 -7.40 -9.47
CA THR A 48 7.78 -7.53 -9.06
C THR A 48 8.45 -8.49 -10.03
N GLY A 49 9.73 -8.26 -10.33
CA GLY A 49 10.50 -9.11 -11.22
C GLY A 49 11.80 -9.56 -10.58
N VAL A 50 12.22 -10.78 -10.91
CA VAL A 50 13.58 -11.25 -10.68
C VAL A 50 14.43 -10.80 -11.85
N GLY A 51 15.33 -9.86 -11.58
CA GLY A 51 16.26 -9.29 -12.55
C GLY A 51 17.63 -9.96 -12.55
N LYS A 52 18.63 -9.24 -13.06
CA LYS A 52 20.03 -9.68 -13.08
C LYS A 52 20.50 -10.05 -11.66
N HIS A 53 21.38 -11.04 -11.52
CA HIS A 53 21.85 -11.57 -10.22
C HIS A 53 20.74 -12.07 -9.28
N GLY A 54 19.54 -12.34 -9.82
CA GLY A 54 18.39 -12.68 -8.99
C GLY A 54 17.86 -11.51 -8.16
N ARG A 55 18.18 -10.26 -8.53
CA ARG A 55 17.68 -9.06 -7.85
C ARG A 55 16.17 -9.03 -7.83
N ILE A 56 15.58 -8.67 -6.69
CA ILE A 56 14.14 -8.50 -6.57
C ILE A 56 13.82 -7.03 -6.89
N GLU A 57 13.26 -6.80 -8.07
CA GLU A 57 12.98 -5.48 -8.64
C GLU A 57 11.49 -5.14 -8.44
N GLU A 58 11.21 -4.29 -7.45
CA GLU A 58 9.88 -3.81 -7.08
C GLU A 58 9.49 -2.62 -7.95
N VAL A 59 8.30 -2.65 -8.57
CA VAL A 59 7.81 -1.55 -9.40
C VAL A 59 6.70 -0.72 -8.73
N GLY A 60 6.42 -0.96 -7.45
CA GLY A 60 5.36 -0.24 -6.74
C GLY A 60 5.24 -0.56 -5.25
N VAL A 61 4.00 -0.73 -4.79
CA VAL A 61 3.71 -0.90 -3.36
C VAL A 61 4.36 -2.17 -2.81
N HIS A 62 5.09 -2.07 -1.69
CA HIS A 62 6.01 -3.10 -1.19
C HIS A 62 5.92 -3.35 0.33
N ILE A 63 4.91 -2.80 1.01
CA ILE A 63 4.65 -3.01 2.44
C ILE A 63 3.18 -3.35 2.71
N PHE A 64 2.97 -4.23 3.69
CA PHE A 64 1.67 -4.47 4.29
C PHE A 64 1.54 -3.67 5.59
N GLN A 65 0.32 -3.24 5.91
CA GLN A 65 0.03 -2.60 7.19
C GLN A 65 -0.83 -3.52 8.05
N GLY A 66 -0.60 -3.55 9.36
CA GLY A 66 -1.28 -4.48 10.28
C GLY A 66 -2.80 -4.34 10.35
N TRP A 67 -3.38 -3.30 9.76
CA TRP A 67 -4.82 -3.12 9.62
C TRP A 67 -5.40 -3.63 8.29
N TYR A 68 -4.57 -4.20 7.39
CA TYR A 68 -4.99 -4.83 6.12
C TYR A 68 -5.71 -6.15 6.37
N HIS A 69 -6.92 -6.07 6.91
CA HIS A 69 -7.68 -7.22 7.39
C HIS A 69 -7.95 -8.25 6.28
N ASN A 70 -8.48 -7.81 5.14
CA ASN A 70 -8.85 -8.72 4.07
C ASN A 70 -7.64 -9.32 3.37
N ALA A 71 -6.59 -8.53 3.15
CA ALA A 71 -5.37 -9.00 2.50
C ALA A 71 -4.66 -10.06 3.35
N PHE A 72 -4.51 -9.84 4.66
CA PHE A 72 -3.92 -10.85 5.55
C PHE A 72 -4.79 -12.10 5.67
N ARG A 73 -6.13 -11.97 5.69
CA ARG A 73 -7.01 -13.16 5.66
C ARG A 73 -6.74 -14.01 4.41
N MET A 74 -6.73 -13.39 3.23
CA MET A 74 -6.48 -14.09 1.98
C MET A 74 -5.07 -14.71 1.95
N VAL A 75 -4.04 -13.97 2.38
CA VAL A 75 -2.67 -14.49 2.47
C VAL A 75 -2.61 -15.74 3.34
N LYS A 76 -3.24 -15.72 4.53
CA LYS A 76 -3.26 -16.88 5.42
C LYS A 76 -3.86 -18.11 4.74
N GLU A 77 -5.05 -17.96 4.13
CA GLU A 77 -5.73 -19.04 3.41
C GLU A 77 -4.88 -19.56 2.23
N VAL A 78 -4.20 -18.68 1.50
CA VAL A 78 -3.29 -19.06 0.40
C VAL A 78 -2.12 -19.89 0.90
N TYR A 79 -1.46 -19.49 1.98
CA TYR A 79 -0.33 -20.24 2.54
C TYR A 79 -0.76 -21.58 3.15
N GLU A 80 -1.93 -21.64 3.80
CA GLU A 80 -2.53 -22.88 4.28
C GLU A 80 -2.76 -23.87 3.12
N GLU A 81 -3.33 -23.40 2.00
CA GLU A 81 -3.57 -24.24 0.82
C GLU A 81 -2.27 -24.69 0.13
N ILE A 82 -1.27 -23.81 0.04
CA ILE A 82 0.05 -24.19 -0.49
C ILE A 82 0.66 -25.32 0.33
N GLN A 83 0.54 -25.26 1.66
CA GLN A 83 1.03 -26.29 2.55
C GLN A 83 0.22 -27.59 2.44
N GLU A 84 -1.11 -27.50 2.42
CA GLU A 84 -2.02 -28.64 2.32
C GLU A 84 -1.78 -29.47 1.05
N TYR A 85 -1.62 -28.80 -0.10
CA TYR A 85 -1.43 -29.45 -1.40
C TYR A 85 0.04 -29.54 -1.84
N ASN A 86 0.98 -29.15 -0.99
CA ASN A 86 2.42 -29.16 -1.26
C ASN A 86 2.78 -28.46 -2.59
N LEU A 87 2.21 -27.28 -2.84
CA LEU A 87 2.35 -26.56 -4.11
C LEU A 87 3.73 -25.89 -4.30
N ALA A 88 4.47 -25.72 -3.21
CA ALA A 88 5.82 -25.14 -3.21
C ALA A 88 6.72 -25.88 -2.20
N PRO A 89 7.09 -27.15 -2.47
CA PRO A 89 7.76 -28.04 -1.51
C PRO A 89 9.12 -27.51 -1.02
N ASP A 90 9.84 -26.80 -1.88
CA ASP A 90 11.17 -26.27 -1.58
C ASP A 90 11.15 -24.88 -0.94
N SER A 91 9.97 -24.28 -0.77
CA SER A 91 9.83 -22.93 -0.22
C SER A 91 10.28 -22.90 1.25
N PRO A 92 11.15 -21.96 1.65
CA PRO A 92 11.49 -21.76 3.05
C PRO A 92 10.32 -21.16 3.86
N TYR A 93 9.26 -20.71 3.19
CA TYR A 93 8.10 -20.07 3.80
C TYR A 93 6.94 -21.05 3.89
N THR A 94 6.92 -21.84 4.96
CA THR A 94 5.88 -22.84 5.21
C THR A 94 4.56 -22.25 5.70
N SER A 95 4.60 -21.02 6.22
CA SER A 95 3.45 -20.25 6.64
C SER A 95 3.63 -18.77 6.29
N TRP A 96 2.53 -18.01 6.30
CA TRP A 96 2.61 -16.55 6.11
C TRP A 96 3.52 -15.86 7.14
N LYS A 97 3.65 -16.42 8.37
CA LYS A 97 4.53 -15.85 9.41
C LYS A 97 6.02 -15.94 9.04
N ASP A 98 6.38 -16.89 8.20
CA ASP A 98 7.75 -17.03 7.70
C ASP A 98 8.05 -16.03 6.59
N ALA A 99 7.01 -15.63 5.84
CA ALA A 99 7.12 -14.76 4.68
C ALA A 99 6.90 -13.27 4.99
N PHE A 100 6.36 -12.93 6.17
CA PHE A 100 6.07 -11.56 6.58
C PHE A 100 6.94 -11.14 7.77
N ILE A 101 7.76 -10.10 7.59
CA ILE A 101 8.71 -9.62 8.59
C ILE A 101 8.11 -8.39 9.29
N PRO A 102 7.83 -8.44 10.59
CA PRO A 102 7.26 -7.30 11.30
C PRO A 102 8.27 -6.16 11.44
N ASN A 103 7.80 -4.93 11.27
CA ASN A 103 8.56 -3.72 11.50
C ASN A 103 7.74 -2.68 12.29
N PRO A 104 8.06 -2.43 13.58
CA PRO A 104 7.32 -1.45 14.38
C PRO A 104 7.77 -0.01 14.13
N TYR A 105 8.81 0.21 13.32
CA TYR A 105 9.43 1.52 13.15
C TYR A 105 8.88 2.25 11.93
N THR A 106 8.55 3.54 12.09
CA THR A 106 8.31 4.47 10.99
C THR A 106 8.98 5.80 11.32
N PHE A 107 9.88 6.24 10.45
CA PHE A 107 10.53 7.54 10.61
C PHE A 107 9.64 8.65 10.08
N ASN A 108 9.61 9.74 10.82
CA ASN A 108 9.01 10.99 10.40
C ASN A 108 10.11 12.04 10.29
N THR A 109 10.01 12.88 9.25
CA THR A 109 10.97 13.95 9.02
C THR A 109 10.27 15.30 9.09
N GLU A 110 10.97 16.27 9.69
CA GLU A 110 10.54 17.66 9.76
C GLU A 110 11.69 18.54 9.29
N TYR A 111 11.46 19.36 8.26
CA TYR A 111 12.48 20.30 7.79
C TYR A 111 12.58 21.47 8.78
N ASN A 112 13.81 21.80 9.17
CA ASN A 112 14.11 22.91 10.03
C ASN A 112 14.72 24.05 9.19
N PRO A 113 13.95 25.09 8.86
CA PRO A 113 14.42 26.16 7.99
C PRO A 113 15.50 27.03 8.63
N GLN A 114 15.64 27.02 9.96
CA GLN A 114 16.66 27.85 10.63
C GLN A 114 18.08 27.30 10.48
N ASN A 115 18.24 26.00 10.22
CA ASN A 115 19.54 25.37 10.05
C ASN A 115 19.65 24.56 8.74
N GLU A 116 18.70 24.75 7.82
CA GLU A 116 18.63 24.11 6.50
C GLU A 116 18.86 22.59 6.55
N SER A 117 18.23 21.92 7.53
CA SER A 117 18.45 20.49 7.74
C SER A 117 17.17 19.76 8.12
N TRP A 118 17.18 18.45 7.93
CA TRP A 118 16.09 17.55 8.31
C TRP A 118 16.28 17.01 9.73
N ASP A 119 15.22 17.11 10.53
CA ASP A 119 15.12 16.42 11.82
C ASP A 119 14.36 15.09 11.64
N ASN A 120 15.00 13.97 11.96
CA ASN A 120 14.31 12.69 12.10
C ASN A 120 13.66 12.57 13.49
N TRP A 121 12.50 11.92 13.54
CA TRP A 121 12.01 11.27 14.74
C TRP A 121 11.22 10.01 14.46
N THR A 122 11.51 8.99 15.24
CA THR A 122 10.97 7.64 15.05
C THR A 122 9.70 7.47 15.86
N MET A 123 8.63 7.05 15.17
CA MET A 123 7.47 6.47 15.80
C MET A 123 7.67 4.96 15.87
N VAL A 124 7.69 4.45 17.09
CA VAL A 124 7.62 3.01 17.36
C VAL A 124 6.18 2.62 17.63
N PHE A 125 5.59 1.74 16.86
CA PHE A 125 4.28 1.18 17.18
C PHE A 125 4.45 0.00 18.14
N PRO A 126 3.74 -0.03 19.29
CA PRO A 126 3.73 -1.21 20.16
C PRO A 126 3.34 -2.48 19.39
N ASN A 127 4.08 -3.58 19.52
CA ASN A 127 3.56 -4.85 19.02
C ASN A 127 2.42 -5.32 19.95
N ASN A 128 1.37 -5.92 19.38
CA ASN A 128 0.25 -6.45 20.16
C ASN A 128 -0.06 -7.91 19.84
N GLU A 129 -0.91 -8.51 20.67
CA GLU A 129 -1.24 -9.94 20.63
C GLU A 129 -2.23 -10.29 19.50
N TYR A 130 -2.79 -9.28 18.83
CA TYR A 130 -3.77 -9.50 17.77
C TYR A 130 -3.08 -10.01 16.51
N THR A 131 -3.70 -10.99 15.86
CA THR A 131 -3.22 -11.49 14.57
C THR A 131 -3.93 -10.76 13.43
N PRO A 132 -3.22 -10.17 12.45
CA PRO A 132 -3.86 -9.54 11.30
C PRO A 132 -4.65 -10.57 10.48
N GLY A 133 -5.70 -10.11 9.80
CA GLY A 133 -6.64 -10.98 9.07
C GLY A 133 -7.56 -11.83 9.94
N THR A 134 -7.68 -11.52 11.25
CA THR A 134 -8.69 -12.14 12.14
C THR A 134 -9.83 -11.17 12.45
N THR A 135 -11.03 -11.70 12.70
CA THR A 135 -12.25 -10.91 12.99
C THR A 135 -12.26 -10.30 14.39
N THR A 136 -11.28 -10.63 15.24
CA THR A 136 -11.18 -10.11 16.60
C THR A 136 -10.84 -8.63 16.56
N GLU A 137 -11.76 -7.77 16.98
CA GLU A 137 -11.51 -6.34 17.09
C GLU A 137 -10.51 -6.02 18.21
N THR A 138 -9.67 -5.00 17.98
CA THR A 138 -8.78 -4.50 19.02
C THR A 138 -9.61 -3.83 20.10
N ASP A 139 -9.48 -4.29 21.34
CA ASP A 139 -10.24 -3.72 22.44
C ASP A 139 -9.82 -2.27 22.75
N PHE A 140 -10.76 -1.49 23.26
CA PHE A 140 -10.56 -0.07 23.50
C PHE A 140 -9.43 0.23 24.49
N LEU A 141 -9.20 -0.65 25.47
CA LEU A 141 -8.11 -0.46 26.41
C LEU A 141 -6.75 -0.64 25.74
N THR A 142 -6.59 -1.66 24.90
CA THR A 142 -5.34 -1.84 24.14
C THR A 142 -5.04 -0.58 23.33
N LEU A 143 -6.03 -0.03 22.60
CA LEU A 143 -5.87 1.23 21.85
C LEU A 143 -5.42 2.40 22.75
N LEU A 144 -5.97 2.52 23.96
CA LEU A 144 -5.58 3.57 24.91
C LEU A 144 -4.15 3.38 25.45
N VAL A 145 -3.77 2.15 25.79
CA VAL A 145 -2.44 1.81 26.32
C VAL A 145 -1.37 2.03 25.25
N GLU A 146 -1.64 1.58 24.02
CA GLU A 146 -0.75 1.78 22.89
C GLU A 146 -0.61 3.27 22.55
N GLY A 147 -1.73 3.99 22.47
CA GLY A 147 -1.74 5.43 22.24
C GLY A 147 -0.95 6.20 23.31
N LEU A 148 -1.11 5.84 24.58
CA LEU A 148 -0.31 6.40 25.67
C LEU A 148 1.18 6.07 25.52
N GLY A 149 1.52 4.83 25.17
CA GLY A 149 2.89 4.41 24.85
C GLY A 149 3.50 5.30 23.77
N ILE A 150 2.76 5.55 22.68
CA ILE A 150 3.18 6.41 21.57
C ILE A 150 3.40 7.86 22.02
N LEU A 151 2.50 8.43 22.84
CA LEU A 151 2.66 9.78 23.38
C LEU A 151 3.89 9.87 24.31
N LEU A 152 4.11 8.86 25.16
CA LEU A 152 5.23 8.82 26.10
C LEU A 152 6.58 8.67 25.37
N GLN A 153 6.70 7.81 24.36
CA GLN A 153 7.93 7.75 23.55
C GLN A 153 8.19 9.08 22.83
N THR A 154 7.14 9.75 22.35
CA THR A 154 7.29 11.00 21.60
C THR A 154 7.83 12.09 22.52
N LEU A 155 7.33 12.13 23.77
CA LEU A 155 7.79 13.06 24.80
C LEU A 155 9.21 12.75 25.28
N LEU A 156 9.49 11.49 25.62
CA LEU A 156 10.69 11.09 26.34
C LEU A 156 11.86 10.77 25.41
N GLY A 157 11.59 10.41 24.15
CA GLY A 157 12.49 9.83 23.16
C GLY A 157 12.18 8.36 22.91
N SER A 158 12.58 7.85 21.73
CA SER A 158 12.34 6.45 21.36
C SER A 158 12.84 5.48 22.44
N PRO A 159 12.09 4.42 22.74
CA PRO A 159 12.51 3.36 23.67
C PRO A 159 13.81 2.66 23.23
N PHE A 160 14.16 2.72 21.95
CA PHE A 160 15.37 2.12 21.40
C PHE A 160 16.52 3.11 21.23
N GLN A 161 16.34 4.38 21.64
CA GLN A 161 17.37 5.39 21.45
C GLN A 161 18.61 5.15 22.33
N GLU A 162 19.78 5.18 21.70
CA GLU A 162 21.08 5.02 22.36
C GLU A 162 21.83 6.35 22.47
N LYS A 163 22.70 6.47 23.48
CA LYS A 163 23.70 7.54 23.53
C LYS A 163 24.83 7.22 22.55
N LYS A 164 25.67 8.21 22.22
CA LYS A 164 26.90 8.02 21.41
C LYS A 164 27.84 6.92 21.92
N ASN A 165 27.78 6.59 23.21
CA ASN A 165 28.56 5.50 23.82
C ASN A 165 27.81 4.15 23.87
N GLY A 166 26.72 3.99 23.11
CA GLY A 166 25.89 2.78 23.04
C GLY A 166 24.99 2.52 24.25
N LYS A 167 25.06 3.32 25.33
CA LYS A 167 24.25 3.07 26.54
C LYS A 167 22.84 3.66 26.41
N LYS A 168 21.82 2.86 26.74
CA LYS A 168 20.42 3.31 26.88
C LYS A 168 20.20 4.03 28.21
N LYS A 169 19.30 5.02 28.25
CA LYS A 169 18.86 5.67 29.51
C LYS A 169 17.87 4.74 30.24
N LEU A 170 17.86 4.75 31.58
CA LEU A 170 16.94 3.94 32.39
C LEU A 170 15.46 4.15 32.00
N ARG A 171 15.06 5.39 31.71
CA ARG A 171 13.70 5.72 31.25
C ARG A 171 13.33 5.03 29.92
N TYR A 172 14.29 4.79 29.02
CA TYR A 172 14.04 4.11 27.74
C TYR A 172 13.86 2.61 27.94
N GLN A 173 14.67 2.01 28.82
CA GLN A 173 14.49 0.61 29.23
C GLN A 173 13.12 0.39 29.90
N LEU A 174 12.68 1.34 30.73
CA LEU A 174 11.35 1.29 31.35
C LEU A 174 10.23 1.39 30.31
N LEU A 175 10.32 2.33 29.36
CA LEU A 175 9.35 2.44 28.26
C LEU A 175 9.29 1.16 27.43
N GLN A 176 10.44 0.61 27.05
CA GLN A 176 10.54 -0.62 26.29
C GLN A 176 9.84 -1.77 27.02
N LYS A 177 10.12 -1.95 28.32
CA LYS A 177 9.51 -3.00 29.15
C LYS A 177 7.99 -2.84 29.32
N LEU A 178 7.49 -1.60 29.40
CA LEU A 178 6.08 -1.32 29.67
C LEU A 178 5.20 -1.36 28.42
N PHE A 179 5.72 -0.93 27.27
CA PHE A 179 4.89 -0.68 26.08
C PHE A 179 5.44 -1.28 24.77
N PHE A 180 6.74 -1.58 24.67
CA PHE A 180 7.37 -1.89 23.38
C PHE A 180 8.16 -3.19 23.43
N SER A 181 7.46 -4.28 23.73
CA SER A 181 8.03 -5.63 23.58
C SER A 181 8.31 -5.88 22.09
N THR A 182 9.54 -6.29 21.77
CA THR A 182 9.97 -6.52 20.38
C THR A 182 9.56 -7.89 19.84
N SER A 183 9.19 -8.84 20.71
CA SER A 183 8.78 -10.17 20.29
C SER A 183 7.32 -10.19 19.89
N ILE A 184 7.04 -10.35 18.59
CA ILE A 184 5.79 -10.98 18.15
C ILE A 184 6.03 -12.47 18.31
N SER A 185 5.52 -13.05 19.39
CA SER A 185 5.87 -14.42 19.78
C SER A 185 5.55 -15.39 18.65
N LYS A 186 6.56 -16.18 18.23
CA LYS A 186 6.36 -17.31 17.30
C LYS A 186 5.53 -18.44 17.93
N GLU A 187 5.33 -18.40 19.25
CA GLU A 187 4.51 -19.34 20.00
C GLU A 187 3.55 -18.58 20.93
N ASP A 188 2.25 -18.87 20.80
CA ASP A 188 1.34 -18.74 21.94
C ASP A 188 1.89 -19.65 23.04
N THR A 189 2.60 -19.09 24.03
CA THR A 189 2.76 -19.59 25.43
C THR A 189 4.01 -19.01 26.10
N THR A 190 3.93 -17.86 26.76
CA THR A 190 4.74 -17.62 27.97
C THR A 190 3.91 -16.95 29.07
N ASP A 191 4.06 -17.47 30.29
CA ASP A 191 3.33 -17.04 31.49
C ASP A 191 3.76 -15.64 31.99
N ASP A 192 4.91 -15.14 31.51
CA ASP A 192 5.44 -13.82 31.86
C ASP A 192 4.75 -12.66 31.11
N ASN A 193 4.36 -12.84 29.85
CA ASN A 193 3.53 -11.86 29.13
C ASN A 193 2.15 -11.72 29.81
N LYS A 194 1.55 -12.82 30.27
CA LYS A 194 0.29 -12.81 31.02
C LYS A 194 0.37 -12.07 32.36
N LYS A 195 1.54 -12.03 33.02
CA LYS A 195 1.75 -11.28 34.27
C LYS A 195 1.96 -9.78 34.01
N SER A 196 2.74 -9.42 32.99
CA SER A 196 2.92 -8.01 32.57
C SER A 196 1.60 -7.39 32.11
N ASN A 197 0.84 -8.10 31.27
CA ASN A 197 -0.50 -7.67 30.85
C ASN A 197 -1.46 -7.54 32.04
N ARG A 198 -1.47 -8.48 33.00
CA ARG A 198 -2.28 -8.34 34.23
C ARG A 198 -1.90 -7.12 35.08
N PHE A 199 -0.61 -6.79 35.17
CA PHE A 199 -0.15 -5.61 35.90
C PHE A 199 -0.58 -4.31 35.19
N MET A 200 -0.38 -4.23 33.87
CA MET A 200 -0.82 -3.10 33.06
C MET A 200 -2.35 -2.94 33.09
N HIS A 201 -3.11 -4.03 32.91
CA HIS A 201 -4.57 -4.03 33.07
C HIS A 201 -5.01 -3.60 34.48
N ARG A 202 -4.28 -3.93 35.54
CA ARG A 202 -4.59 -3.46 36.91
C ARG A 202 -4.24 -1.99 37.13
N PHE A 203 -3.08 -1.55 36.64
CA PHE A 203 -2.61 -0.17 36.79
C PHE A 203 -3.45 0.80 35.97
N PHE A 204 -3.69 0.48 34.69
CA PHE A 204 -4.55 1.26 33.80
C PHE A 204 -6.04 0.98 34.00
N GLY A 205 -6.44 -0.16 34.57
CA GLY A 205 -7.83 -0.48 34.91
C GLY A 205 -8.50 0.59 35.77
N LYS A 206 -7.76 1.25 36.67
CA LYS A 206 -8.28 2.41 37.42
C LYS A 206 -8.47 3.66 36.55
N VAL A 207 -7.55 3.91 35.61
CA VAL A 207 -7.67 5.01 34.64
C VAL A 207 -8.84 4.76 33.69
N ILE A 208 -9.06 3.52 33.27
CA ILE A 208 -10.22 3.10 32.50
C ILE A 208 -11.49 3.26 33.31
N GLN A 209 -11.57 2.79 34.56
CA GLN A 209 -12.77 2.98 35.37
C GLN A 209 -13.13 4.46 35.53
N ILE A 210 -12.12 5.35 35.52
CA ILE A 210 -12.31 6.79 35.48
C ILE A 210 -12.79 7.23 34.09
N LEU A 211 -12.17 6.78 32.99
CA LEU A 211 -12.53 7.13 31.61
C LEU A 211 -13.87 6.53 31.15
N GLU A 212 -14.15 5.26 31.39
CA GLU A 212 -15.47 4.63 31.32
C GLU A 212 -16.44 5.30 32.28
N GLY A 213 -16.03 5.67 33.49
CA GLY A 213 -16.87 6.48 34.38
C GLY A 213 -17.27 7.81 33.73
N ILE A 214 -16.37 8.41 32.95
CA ILE A 214 -16.58 9.67 32.21
C ILE A 214 -17.41 9.43 30.92
N ILE A 215 -17.10 8.38 30.14
CA ILE A 215 -17.77 8.01 28.88
C ILE A 215 -19.16 7.43 29.15
N THR A 216 -19.30 6.49 30.08
CA THR A 216 -20.58 5.95 30.55
C THR A 216 -21.41 7.04 31.20
N LYS A 217 -20.83 8.02 31.92
CA LYS A 217 -21.55 9.25 32.28
C LYS A 217 -21.99 9.99 31.02
N MET A 218 -21.12 10.28 30.05
CA MET A 218 -21.50 10.96 28.79
C MET A 218 -22.61 10.24 27.99
N VAL A 219 -22.60 8.91 27.94
CA VAL A 219 -23.52 8.08 27.15
C VAL A 219 -24.83 7.80 27.90
N SER A 220 -24.78 7.48 29.20
CA SER A 220 -25.97 7.23 30.03
C SER A 220 -26.72 8.51 30.41
N TYR A 221 -26.07 9.67 30.39
CA TYR A 221 -26.70 10.98 30.58
C TYR A 221 -27.65 11.35 29.43
N LYS A 222 -27.57 10.66 28.28
CA LYS A 222 -28.51 10.80 27.16
C LYS A 222 -29.84 10.06 27.40
N LYS A 223 -29.91 9.16 28.39
CA LYS A 223 -31.12 8.37 28.72
C LYS A 223 -31.89 8.85 29.95
N ARG A 224 -31.38 9.80 30.74
CA ARG A 224 -32.11 10.41 31.87
C ARG A 224 -32.34 11.90 31.59
N LYS A 225 -33.57 12.37 31.82
CA LYS A 225 -34.05 13.72 31.52
C LYS A 225 -33.14 14.85 32.07
N PRO A 226 -33.19 16.05 31.47
CA PRO A 226 -32.07 16.99 31.43
C PRO A 226 -32.04 17.92 32.64
N SER A 227 -30.90 17.95 33.34
CA SER A 227 -30.49 19.10 34.17
C SER A 227 -29.00 19.38 33.97
N SER A 228 -28.73 20.22 32.98
CA SER A 228 -27.61 21.18 32.87
C SER A 228 -26.19 20.77 33.31
N VAL A 229 -25.62 19.72 32.71
CA VAL A 229 -24.30 19.93 32.09
C VAL A 229 -24.57 20.16 30.62
N SER A 230 -24.36 21.40 30.19
CA SER A 230 -24.31 21.79 28.79
C SER A 230 -23.61 20.73 27.92
N VAL A 231 -24.22 20.11 26.90
CA VAL A 231 -23.39 19.63 25.77
C VAL A 231 -22.53 20.79 25.27
N SER A 232 -23.05 22.03 25.36
CA SER A 232 -22.28 23.27 25.19
C SER A 232 -21.16 23.48 26.21
N LEU A 233 -21.29 22.99 27.46
CA LEU A 233 -20.26 23.07 28.49
C LEU A 233 -19.13 22.08 28.20
N LEU A 234 -19.47 20.85 27.79
CA LEU A 234 -18.48 19.85 27.39
C LEU A 234 -17.74 20.26 26.12
N VAL A 235 -18.48 20.71 25.10
CA VAL A 235 -17.89 21.30 23.88
C VAL A 235 -17.07 22.55 24.22
N GLY A 236 -17.53 23.39 25.14
CA GLY A 236 -16.81 24.56 25.63
C GLY A 236 -15.52 24.21 26.36
N MET A 237 -15.52 23.17 27.19
CA MET A 237 -14.35 22.62 27.87
C MET A 237 -13.36 22.04 26.86
N PHE A 238 -13.84 21.24 25.91
CA PHE A 238 -13.03 20.66 24.84
C PHE A 238 -12.34 21.75 24.00
N ARG A 239 -13.10 22.78 23.59
CA ARG A 239 -12.55 23.95 22.88
C ARG A 239 -11.54 24.73 23.74
N SER A 240 -11.75 24.80 25.05
CA SER A 240 -10.82 25.46 25.97
C SER A 240 -9.51 24.69 26.11
N ILE A 241 -9.58 23.37 26.21
CA ILE A 241 -8.40 22.49 26.21
C ILE A 241 -7.66 22.61 24.88
N LYS A 242 -8.36 22.60 23.74
CA LYS A 242 -7.75 22.77 22.41
C LYS A 242 -6.99 24.11 22.33
N LYS A 243 -7.61 25.21 22.76
CA LYS A 243 -6.96 26.53 22.83
C LYS A 243 -5.74 26.53 23.76
N TYR A 244 -5.81 25.81 24.88
CA TYR A 244 -4.66 25.66 25.79
C TYR A 244 -3.51 24.90 25.12
N VAL A 245 -3.79 23.76 24.47
CA VAL A 245 -2.83 22.95 23.72
C VAL A 245 -2.15 23.78 22.64
N GLN A 246 -2.92 24.55 21.86
CA GLN A 246 -2.40 25.44 20.82
C GLN A 246 -1.47 26.52 21.40
N ARG A 247 -1.87 27.18 22.50
CA ARG A 247 -1.01 28.18 23.18
C ARG A 247 0.25 27.55 23.75
N ALA A 248 0.15 26.35 24.30
CA ALA A 248 1.29 25.61 24.84
C ALA A 248 2.27 25.19 23.73
N SER A 249 1.75 24.77 22.57
CA SER A 249 2.56 24.38 21.41
C SER A 249 3.40 25.55 20.90
N LYS A 250 2.77 26.72 20.69
CA LYS A 250 3.47 27.94 20.25
C LYS A 250 4.60 28.36 21.20
N ARG A 251 4.42 28.15 22.51
CA ARG A 251 5.47 28.44 23.52
C ARG A 251 6.63 27.43 23.50
N CYS A 252 6.49 26.30 22.82
CA CYS A 252 7.49 25.25 22.74
C CYS A 252 8.41 25.36 21.51
N GLU A 253 8.11 26.26 20.56
CA GLU A 253 8.91 26.48 19.36
C GLU A 253 10.40 26.68 19.69
N GLY A 254 11.27 25.99 18.97
CA GLY A 254 12.73 26.02 19.13
C GLY A 254 13.32 25.29 20.36
N LYS A 255 12.67 25.32 21.53
CA LYS A 255 13.27 24.82 22.79
C LYS A 255 12.77 23.45 23.27
N ARG A 256 11.58 23.00 22.86
CA ARG A 256 10.96 21.74 23.34
C ARG A 256 10.27 20.96 22.21
N LYS A 257 11.00 20.62 21.14
CA LYS A 257 10.49 19.92 19.94
C LYS A 257 9.60 18.69 20.25
N ARG A 258 10.00 17.86 21.22
CA ARG A 258 9.25 16.65 21.64
C ARG A 258 7.89 16.95 22.24
N LEU A 259 7.80 17.96 23.12
CA LEU A 259 6.54 18.37 23.71
C LEU A 259 5.61 18.98 22.65
N ARG A 260 6.16 19.77 21.71
CA ARG A 260 5.40 20.28 20.55
C ARG A 260 4.72 19.13 19.80
N ARG A 261 5.46 18.07 19.45
CA ARG A 261 4.91 16.91 18.73
C ARG A 261 3.77 16.23 19.48
N VAL A 262 3.90 16.01 20.79
CA VAL A 262 2.82 15.47 21.62
C VAL A 262 1.58 16.37 21.60
N LEU A 263 1.77 17.68 21.72
CA LEU A 263 0.67 18.64 21.65
C LEU A 263 0.01 18.65 20.26
N MET A 264 0.76 18.46 19.17
CA MET A 264 0.20 18.31 17.82
C MET A 264 -0.60 17.01 17.65
N MET A 265 -0.15 15.89 18.20
CA MET A 265 -0.92 14.64 18.19
C MET A 265 -2.24 14.77 18.94
N ILE A 266 -2.22 15.45 20.10
CA ILE A 266 -3.43 15.74 20.87
C ILE A 266 -4.34 16.68 20.08
N GLU A 267 -3.80 17.77 19.52
CA GLU A 267 -4.58 18.70 18.71
C GLU A 267 -5.23 18.02 17.52
N LEU A 268 -4.49 17.20 16.76
CA LEU A 268 -5.00 16.43 15.62
C LEU A 268 -6.18 15.55 16.05
N SER A 269 -6.00 14.79 17.12
CA SER A 269 -7.05 13.92 17.67
C SER A 269 -8.29 14.74 18.05
N MET A 270 -8.09 15.90 18.68
CA MET A 270 -9.19 16.74 19.12
C MET A 270 -9.96 17.34 17.94
N VAL A 271 -9.24 17.87 16.95
CA VAL A 271 -9.83 18.45 15.73
C VAL A 271 -10.61 17.38 14.96
N CYS A 272 -10.03 16.19 14.77
CA CYS A 272 -10.71 15.08 14.10
C CYS A 272 -11.97 14.62 14.84
N ILE A 273 -11.93 14.46 16.18
CA ILE A 273 -13.09 14.04 16.96
C ILE A 273 -14.21 15.09 16.90
N GLU A 274 -13.88 16.37 17.08
CA GLU A 274 -14.87 17.46 16.99
C GLU A 274 -15.51 17.49 15.61
N GLY A 275 -14.70 17.38 14.55
CA GLY A 275 -15.21 17.40 13.19
C GLY A 275 -16.00 16.16 12.78
N ILE A 276 -15.59 14.95 13.18
CA ILE A 276 -16.38 13.72 12.93
C ILE A 276 -17.76 13.87 13.58
N TYR A 277 -17.83 14.35 14.82
CA TYR A 277 -19.09 14.54 15.51
C TYR A 277 -19.95 15.66 14.91
N GLY A 278 -19.32 16.72 14.39
CA GLY A 278 -19.99 17.87 13.79
C GLY A 278 -20.53 17.61 12.38
N ASP A 279 -19.73 16.97 11.53
CA ASP A 279 -19.98 16.93 10.08
C ASP A 279 -20.31 15.53 9.55
N VAL A 280 -19.88 14.46 10.25
CA VAL A 280 -19.96 13.08 9.72
C VAL A 280 -20.97 12.23 10.48
N TYR A 281 -21.04 12.35 11.80
CA TYR A 281 -21.94 11.53 12.60
C TYR A 281 -23.33 12.15 12.66
N ASP A 282 -24.34 11.45 12.12
CA ASP A 282 -25.73 11.87 12.25
C ASP A 282 -26.35 11.28 13.54
N PRO A 283 -26.66 12.10 14.56
CA PRO A 283 -27.24 11.62 15.80
C PRO A 283 -28.67 11.07 15.67
N LYS A 284 -29.38 11.41 14.58
CA LYS A 284 -30.75 10.92 14.31
C LYS A 284 -30.72 9.51 13.76
N THR A 285 -29.91 9.26 12.74
CA THR A 285 -29.79 7.94 12.10
C THR A 285 -28.76 7.03 12.80
N LYS A 286 -27.85 7.59 13.60
CA LYS A 286 -26.69 6.92 14.20
C LYS A 286 -25.73 6.34 13.16
N LEU A 287 -25.72 6.91 11.96
CA LEU A 287 -24.83 6.52 10.86
C LEU A 287 -23.76 7.58 10.63
N TYR A 288 -22.65 7.17 10.02
CA TYR A 288 -21.58 8.07 9.59
C TYR A 288 -21.74 8.38 8.09
N THR A 289 -21.92 9.64 7.75
CA THR A 289 -22.07 10.14 6.38
C THR A 289 -20.75 10.73 5.87
N TRP A 290 -19.80 9.85 5.55
CA TRP A 290 -18.44 10.25 5.13
C TRP A 290 -18.40 11.12 3.88
N ASP A 291 -19.36 10.96 2.96
CA ASP A 291 -19.42 11.78 1.74
C ASP A 291 -19.67 13.27 2.03
N ALA A 292 -20.23 13.61 3.21
CA ALA A 292 -20.50 14.99 3.61
C ALA A 292 -19.23 15.86 3.72
N ILE A 293 -18.07 15.24 3.85
CA ILE A 293 -16.78 15.94 3.97
C ILE A 293 -15.83 15.63 2.81
N ASN A 294 -16.20 14.75 1.87
CA ASN A 294 -15.31 14.37 0.76
C ASN A 294 -14.98 15.56 -0.15
N GLU A 295 -15.86 16.56 -0.25
CA GLU A 295 -15.63 17.78 -1.06
C GLU A 295 -14.44 18.63 -0.57
N TYR A 296 -14.01 18.45 0.67
CA TYR A 296 -12.90 19.18 1.26
C TYR A 296 -11.58 18.45 1.07
N ASP A 297 -10.52 19.22 0.86
CA ASP A 297 -9.17 18.74 1.15
C ASP A 297 -9.01 18.49 2.66
N PHE A 298 -8.18 17.51 3.04
CA PHE A 298 -7.99 17.15 4.45
C PHE A 298 -7.48 18.32 5.30
N ARG A 299 -6.51 19.11 4.84
CA ARG A 299 -6.04 20.30 5.57
C ARG A 299 -7.08 21.42 5.59
N GLU A 300 -7.84 21.59 4.52
CA GLU A 300 -8.96 22.54 4.50
C GLU A 300 -9.98 22.19 5.59
N TRP A 301 -10.35 20.91 5.69
CA TRP A 301 -11.29 20.44 6.69
C TRP A 301 -10.74 20.57 8.12
N LEU A 302 -9.47 20.24 8.36
CA LEU A 302 -8.81 20.48 9.65
C LEU A 302 -8.85 21.97 10.03
N THR A 303 -8.61 22.86 9.06
CA THR A 303 -8.66 24.32 9.26
C THR A 303 -10.06 24.78 9.69
N ARG A 304 -11.12 24.26 9.05
CA ARG A 304 -12.51 24.56 9.41
C ARG A 304 -12.84 24.19 10.86
N HIS A 305 -12.23 23.13 11.38
CA HIS A 305 -12.35 22.70 12.77
C HIS A 305 -11.32 23.34 13.72
N GLY A 306 -10.64 24.39 13.26
CA GLY A 306 -9.78 25.25 14.05
C GLY A 306 -8.40 24.67 14.34
N ALA A 307 -7.87 23.83 13.44
CA ALA A 307 -6.48 23.40 13.46
C ALA A 307 -5.50 24.59 13.40
N SER A 308 -4.42 24.50 14.16
CA SER A 308 -3.29 25.42 14.08
C SER A 308 -2.49 25.24 12.78
N LYS A 309 -1.78 26.27 12.33
CA LYS A 309 -0.89 26.18 11.16
C LYS A 309 0.17 25.08 11.34
N ASP A 310 0.75 24.99 12.52
CA ASP A 310 1.74 23.95 12.87
C ASP A 310 1.19 22.54 12.69
N LEU A 311 -0.10 22.32 12.96
CA LEU A 311 -0.75 21.04 12.78
C LEU A 311 -0.89 20.67 11.29
N LEU A 312 -1.19 21.63 10.42
CA LEU A 312 -1.33 21.39 8.97
C LEU A 312 0.00 20.94 8.33
N GLU A 313 1.12 21.44 8.84
CA GLU A 313 2.49 21.10 8.45
C GLU A 313 3.09 19.94 9.26
N PHE A 314 2.34 19.41 10.22
CA PHE A 314 2.85 18.34 11.08
C PHE A 314 3.13 17.08 10.27
N SER A 315 4.22 16.40 10.61
CA SER A 315 4.71 15.21 9.92
C SER A 315 3.64 14.13 9.74
N MET A 316 2.77 13.88 10.73
CA MET A 316 1.66 12.93 10.59
C MET A 316 0.60 13.35 9.56
N VAL A 317 0.32 14.65 9.41
CA VAL A 317 -0.60 15.14 8.38
C VAL A 317 0.05 15.00 7.01
N ARG A 318 1.32 15.41 6.88
CA ARG A 318 2.11 15.23 5.64
C ARG A 318 2.17 13.75 5.23
N PHE A 319 2.39 12.84 6.17
CA PHE A 319 2.46 11.39 5.92
C PHE A 319 1.25 10.87 5.14
N ILE A 320 0.04 11.37 5.42
CA ILE A 320 -1.18 10.98 4.69
C ILE A 320 -1.12 11.38 3.22
N TYR A 321 -0.63 12.57 2.89
CA TYR A 321 -0.49 13.03 1.51
C TYR A 321 0.57 12.23 0.76
N TYR A 322 1.77 12.10 1.34
CA TYR A 322 2.88 11.39 0.72
C TYR A 322 2.61 9.89 0.57
N GLY A 323 2.11 9.23 1.62
CA GLY A 323 1.81 7.79 1.62
C GLY A 323 0.66 7.38 0.70
N THR A 324 -0.10 8.33 0.17
CA THR A 324 -1.17 8.11 -0.81
C THR A 324 -0.87 8.75 -2.17
N PHE A 325 0.38 9.20 -2.39
CA PHE A 325 0.80 9.97 -3.57
C PHE A 325 -0.11 11.18 -3.86
N GLY A 326 -0.88 11.66 -2.88
CA GLY A 326 -1.72 12.86 -2.97
C GLY A 326 -0.92 14.15 -2.93
N ASN A 327 0.41 14.07 -3.06
CA ASN A 327 1.35 15.10 -2.69
C ASN A 327 1.91 15.90 -3.90
N VAL A 328 1.58 17.18 -3.91
CA VAL A 328 2.39 18.41 -4.06
C VAL A 328 3.34 18.66 -5.26
N TYR A 329 4.09 17.71 -5.82
CA TYR A 329 5.07 18.04 -6.89
C TYR A 329 4.87 17.21 -8.16
N GLY A 330 3.72 17.47 -8.79
CA GLY A 330 3.49 17.38 -10.23
C GLY A 330 2.55 18.53 -10.58
N GLY A 331 3.04 19.52 -11.33
CA GLY A 331 2.23 20.67 -11.76
C GLY A 331 2.41 22.03 -11.05
N ASN A 332 3.57 22.32 -10.41
CA ASN A 332 4.04 23.64 -9.92
C ASN A 332 3.81 24.09 -8.43
N GLY A 333 4.32 23.40 -7.39
CA GLY A 333 4.87 24.08 -6.19
C GLY A 333 4.25 23.91 -4.79
N THR A 334 5.08 23.62 -3.77
CA THR A 334 4.86 23.78 -2.30
C THR A 334 3.77 22.94 -1.61
N VAL A 335 3.99 22.59 -0.33
CA VAL A 335 3.12 21.74 0.53
C VAL A 335 1.63 22.14 0.49
N ASP A 336 1.35 23.40 0.18
CA ASP A 336 0.01 23.99 0.02
C ASP A 336 -0.81 23.42 -1.16
N GLN A 337 -0.20 22.66 -2.09
CA GLN A 337 -0.86 22.14 -3.31
C GLN A 337 -1.32 20.69 -3.25
N GLY A 338 -0.91 19.90 -2.24
CA GLY A 338 -1.36 18.52 -2.08
C GLY A 338 -2.88 18.42 -1.94
N LYS A 339 -3.50 17.39 -2.51
CA LYS A 339 -4.95 17.19 -2.47
C LYS A 339 -5.32 15.76 -2.10
N ILE A 340 -5.97 15.60 -0.96
CA ILE A 340 -6.61 14.35 -0.54
C ILE A 340 -7.98 14.65 0.08
N GLY A 341 -9.00 13.87 -0.24
CA GLY A 341 -10.32 14.02 0.36
C GLY A 341 -10.25 13.91 1.90
N ALA A 342 -10.96 14.79 2.61
CA ALA A 342 -10.92 14.82 4.07
C ALA A 342 -11.44 13.51 4.70
N ASP A 343 -12.42 12.86 4.09
CA ASP A 343 -12.90 11.54 4.53
C ASP A 343 -11.79 10.48 4.47
N ILE A 344 -10.95 10.51 3.44
CA ILE A 344 -9.83 9.59 3.27
C ILE A 344 -8.79 9.84 4.37
N GLY A 345 -8.40 11.10 4.58
CA GLY A 345 -7.38 11.46 5.58
C GLY A 345 -7.79 11.03 6.99
N ILE A 346 -9.05 11.29 7.37
CA ILE A 346 -9.58 10.87 8.68
C ILE A 346 -9.66 9.36 8.79
N LYS A 347 -10.24 8.67 7.78
CA LYS A 347 -10.35 7.21 7.81
C LYS A 347 -8.98 6.55 7.93
N MET A 348 -7.95 7.03 7.20
CA MET A 348 -6.58 6.53 7.31
C MET A 348 -6.02 6.69 8.73
N ILE A 349 -6.16 7.86 9.35
CA ILE A 349 -5.73 8.08 10.74
C ILE A 349 -6.43 7.11 11.70
N THR A 350 -7.74 6.88 11.53
CA THR A 350 -8.48 5.94 12.37
C THR A 350 -8.05 4.49 12.16
N ARG A 351 -7.71 4.09 10.92
CA ARG A 351 -7.26 2.73 10.59
C ARG A 351 -5.85 2.43 11.08
N ILE A 352 -4.96 3.42 11.07
CA ILE A 352 -3.61 3.29 11.63
C ILE A 352 -3.67 2.89 13.11
N GLN A 353 -4.68 3.33 13.87
CA GLN A 353 -4.84 2.96 15.27
C GLN A 353 -5.32 1.52 15.47
N SER A 354 -6.03 0.93 14.50
CA SER A 354 -6.61 -0.42 14.61
C SER A 354 -5.71 -1.52 14.02
N TYR A 355 -4.38 -1.32 14.01
CA TYR A 355 -3.46 -2.34 13.50
C TYR A 355 -3.41 -3.56 14.41
N LYS A 356 -3.09 -4.73 13.82
CA LYS A 356 -2.96 -6.00 14.52
C LYS A 356 -1.54 -6.55 14.34
N GLY A 357 -0.94 -6.98 15.44
CA GLY A 357 0.40 -7.52 15.52
C GLY A 357 1.44 -6.41 15.44
N CYS A 358 1.77 -5.99 14.22
CA CYS A 358 2.73 -4.94 13.93
C CYS A 358 2.12 -3.90 12.99
N PHE A 359 2.57 -2.65 13.06
CA PHE A 359 2.08 -1.60 12.17
C PHE A 359 2.51 -1.85 10.71
N VAL A 360 3.79 -2.14 10.46
CA VAL A 360 4.32 -2.47 9.13
C VAL A 360 4.76 -3.93 9.08
N TRP A 361 4.55 -4.56 7.92
CA TRP A 361 5.05 -5.90 7.60
C TRP A 361 5.75 -5.87 6.24
N TYR A 362 7.03 -6.21 6.22
CA TYR A 362 7.80 -6.42 5.01
C TYR A 362 7.58 -7.80 4.43
N LEU A 363 7.84 -7.92 3.13
CA LEU A 363 7.61 -9.11 2.34
C LEU A 363 8.94 -9.82 2.06
N ALA A 364 9.18 -10.97 2.69
CA ALA A 364 10.49 -11.61 2.77
C ALA A 364 11.10 -12.00 1.41
N ALA A 365 10.28 -12.17 0.37
CA ALA A 365 10.71 -12.36 -1.02
C ALA A 365 10.08 -11.33 -1.98
N GLY A 366 9.90 -10.10 -1.50
CA GLY A 366 9.22 -9.03 -2.22
C GLY A 366 7.74 -9.33 -2.47
N THR A 367 7.05 -8.41 -3.14
CA THR A 367 5.60 -8.49 -3.40
C THR A 367 5.25 -9.68 -4.29
N GLY A 368 6.06 -9.91 -5.32
CA GLY A 368 5.95 -11.06 -6.21
C GLY A 368 6.00 -12.39 -5.47
N GLY A 369 7.11 -12.68 -4.77
CA GLY A 369 7.34 -13.98 -4.14
C GLY A 369 6.56 -14.24 -2.85
N THR A 370 6.21 -13.19 -2.11
CA THR A 370 5.54 -13.32 -0.80
C THR A 370 4.01 -13.35 -0.91
N PHE A 371 3.44 -12.70 -1.93
CA PHE A 371 1.99 -12.52 -2.00
C PHE A 371 1.41 -12.96 -3.33
N LEU A 372 1.89 -12.38 -4.43
CA LEU A 372 1.22 -12.51 -5.71
C LEU A 372 1.42 -13.89 -6.36
N ALA A 373 2.66 -14.41 -6.36
CA ALA A 373 2.96 -15.72 -6.94
C ALA A 373 2.29 -16.86 -6.14
N PRO A 374 2.34 -16.87 -4.79
CA PRO A 374 1.52 -17.78 -3.97
C PRO A 374 0.04 -17.78 -4.36
N LEU A 375 -0.57 -16.60 -4.51
CA LEU A 375 -1.97 -16.47 -4.90
C LEU A 375 -2.23 -17.05 -6.29
N ALA A 376 -1.36 -16.75 -7.26
CA ALA A 376 -1.49 -17.29 -8.61
C ALA A 376 -1.33 -18.81 -8.68
N LEU A 377 -0.39 -19.39 -7.90
CA LEU A 377 -0.22 -20.85 -7.77
C LEU A 377 -1.48 -21.53 -7.25
N VAL A 378 -2.07 -21.00 -6.18
CA VAL A 378 -3.33 -21.51 -5.62
C VAL A 378 -4.46 -21.44 -6.66
N LEU A 379 -4.59 -20.31 -7.37
CA LEU A 379 -5.62 -20.18 -8.42
C LEU A 379 -5.42 -21.16 -9.57
N GLN A 380 -4.17 -21.37 -10.01
CA GLN A 380 -3.84 -22.37 -11.03
C GLN A 380 -4.17 -23.78 -10.55
N HIS A 381 -3.79 -24.14 -9.31
CA HIS A 381 -4.10 -25.43 -8.70
C HIS A 381 -5.61 -25.68 -8.61
N ARG A 382 -6.38 -24.67 -8.19
CA ARG A 382 -7.85 -24.74 -8.17
C ARG A 382 -8.40 -25.01 -9.58
N GLY A 383 -7.76 -24.50 -10.63
CA GLY A 383 -8.15 -24.70 -12.03
C GLY A 383 -8.61 -23.44 -12.76
N VAL A 384 -8.25 -22.26 -12.23
CA VAL A 384 -8.42 -20.98 -12.94
C VAL A 384 -7.40 -20.92 -14.08
N ARG A 385 -7.87 -20.56 -15.28
CA ARG A 385 -7.02 -20.47 -16.47
C ARG A 385 -6.38 -19.09 -16.57
N PHE A 386 -5.10 -19.06 -16.93
CA PHE A 386 -4.35 -17.82 -17.18
C PHE A 386 -3.92 -17.77 -18.64
N GLU A 387 -4.29 -16.68 -19.30
CA GLU A 387 -3.93 -16.36 -20.68
C GLU A 387 -2.98 -15.16 -20.64
N TYR A 388 -1.68 -15.45 -20.53
CA TYR A 388 -0.61 -14.45 -20.59
C TYR A 388 -0.41 -13.96 -22.02
N PHE A 389 0.18 -12.79 -22.19
CA PHE A 389 0.38 -12.13 -23.49
C PHE A 389 -0.94 -11.83 -24.22
N HIS A 390 -1.99 -11.52 -23.46
CA HIS A 390 -3.32 -11.21 -23.98
C HIS A 390 -3.74 -9.81 -23.54
N GLN A 391 -3.69 -8.85 -24.48
CA GLN A 391 -4.07 -7.46 -24.24
C GLN A 391 -5.52 -7.23 -24.68
N VAL A 392 -6.36 -6.72 -23.77
CA VAL A 392 -7.73 -6.32 -24.14
C VAL A 392 -7.68 -5.07 -25.00
N ARG A 393 -8.35 -5.12 -26.15
CA ARG A 393 -8.36 -4.05 -27.14
C ARG A 393 -9.63 -3.22 -27.13
N ASP A 394 -10.77 -3.88 -26.98
CA ASP A 394 -12.09 -3.28 -27.20
C ASP A 394 -13.18 -4.11 -26.52
N ILE A 395 -14.18 -3.44 -25.96
CA ILE A 395 -15.37 -4.05 -25.37
C ILE A 395 -16.59 -3.42 -26.03
N ALA A 396 -17.34 -4.25 -26.76
CA ALA A 396 -18.55 -3.84 -27.45
C ALA A 396 -19.81 -4.33 -26.72
N TYR A 397 -20.86 -3.52 -26.76
CA TYR A 397 -22.12 -3.73 -26.06
C TYR A 397 -23.31 -3.65 -27.03
N SER A 398 -24.44 -4.25 -26.64
CA SER A 398 -25.72 -4.09 -27.33
C SER A 398 -26.49 -2.90 -26.76
N GLU A 399 -27.41 -2.33 -27.52
CA GLU A 399 -28.36 -1.33 -27.00
C GLU A 399 -29.17 -1.86 -25.80
N ASN A 400 -29.39 -3.18 -25.74
CA ASN A 400 -30.05 -3.90 -24.63
C ASN A 400 -29.11 -4.18 -23.42
N GLU A 401 -28.17 -3.29 -23.13
CA GLU A 401 -27.42 -3.20 -21.85
C GLU A 401 -26.55 -4.39 -21.43
N ASN A 402 -26.15 -5.29 -22.33
CA ASN A 402 -25.13 -6.31 -22.03
C ASN A 402 -23.88 -6.13 -22.90
N ILE A 403 -22.74 -6.52 -22.34
CA ILE A 403 -21.49 -6.67 -23.08
C ILE A 403 -21.63 -7.88 -24.01
N GLN A 404 -21.41 -7.64 -25.30
CA GLN A 404 -21.64 -8.62 -26.37
C GLN A 404 -20.34 -9.23 -26.87
N LYS A 405 -19.29 -8.41 -27.01
CA LYS A 405 -18.02 -8.84 -27.57
C LYS A 405 -16.84 -8.23 -26.82
N ILE A 406 -15.77 -9.01 -26.67
CA ILE A 406 -14.50 -8.55 -26.13
C ILE A 406 -13.42 -8.90 -27.16
N LYS A 407 -12.67 -7.91 -27.64
CA LYS A 407 -11.53 -8.14 -28.54
C LYS A 407 -10.25 -8.20 -27.73
N ILE A 408 -9.44 -9.21 -27.99
CA ILE A 408 -8.19 -9.48 -27.29
C ILE A 408 -7.10 -9.70 -28.32
N ASP A 409 -6.05 -8.89 -28.21
CA ASP A 409 -4.83 -9.01 -28.98
C ASP A 409 -3.91 -10.04 -28.32
N VAL A 410 -3.55 -11.09 -29.05
CA VAL A 410 -2.54 -12.06 -28.64
C VAL A 410 -1.18 -11.50 -29.05
N GLN A 411 -0.34 -11.20 -28.07
CA GLN A 411 0.91 -10.50 -28.30
C GLN A 411 1.95 -11.42 -28.93
N VAL A 412 2.08 -12.68 -28.50
CA VAL A 412 3.11 -13.61 -29.01
C VAL A 412 2.56 -15.02 -29.22
N ASP A 413 3.20 -15.77 -30.11
CA ASP A 413 3.09 -17.23 -30.15
C ASP A 413 4.07 -17.85 -29.17
N LEU A 414 3.66 -18.98 -28.58
CA LEU A 414 4.57 -19.81 -27.81
C LEU A 414 5.39 -20.70 -28.74
N LYS A 415 6.59 -21.06 -28.30
CA LYS A 415 7.46 -21.97 -29.02
C LYS A 415 6.77 -23.32 -29.25
N GLU A 416 7.05 -23.94 -30.40
CA GLU A 416 6.51 -25.26 -30.73
C GLU A 416 6.75 -26.26 -29.59
N GLY A 417 5.72 -27.03 -29.23
CA GLY A 417 5.73 -27.96 -28.10
C GLY A 417 5.33 -27.37 -26.75
N ILE A 418 5.20 -26.04 -26.64
CA ILE A 418 4.74 -25.36 -25.41
C ILE A 418 3.26 -25.01 -25.53
N GLY A 419 2.42 -25.74 -24.80
CA GLY A 419 0.97 -25.52 -24.79
C GLY A 419 0.50 -24.36 -23.92
N GLN A 420 1.25 -24.02 -22.87
CA GLN A 420 0.94 -22.93 -21.95
C GLN A 420 2.22 -22.31 -21.42
N TYR A 421 2.24 -20.98 -21.34
CA TYR A 421 3.36 -20.24 -20.76
C TYR A 421 3.47 -20.48 -19.25
N ASN A 422 4.64 -20.91 -18.78
CA ASN A 422 4.97 -20.94 -17.37
C ASN A 422 5.58 -19.59 -16.96
N PRO A 423 4.91 -18.80 -16.12
CA PRO A 423 5.37 -17.46 -15.78
C PRO A 423 6.37 -17.44 -14.62
N PHE A 424 6.63 -18.58 -13.97
CA PHE A 424 7.41 -18.64 -12.76
C PHE A 424 8.86 -19.07 -12.99
N VAL A 425 9.75 -18.39 -12.28
CA VAL A 425 11.08 -18.86 -11.93
C VAL A 425 11.09 -19.26 -10.45
N ILE A 426 11.84 -20.30 -10.10
CA ILE A 426 12.04 -20.71 -8.70
C ILE A 426 13.41 -20.21 -8.25
N GLN A 427 13.42 -19.27 -7.32
CA GLN A 427 14.63 -18.70 -6.73
C GLN A 427 14.65 -19.01 -5.24
N LYS A 428 15.64 -19.80 -4.81
CA LYS A 428 15.80 -20.26 -3.42
C LYS A 428 14.51 -20.89 -2.86
N GLY A 429 13.87 -21.74 -3.67
CA GLY A 429 12.64 -22.44 -3.31
C GLY A 429 11.35 -21.62 -3.47
N VAL A 430 11.43 -20.32 -3.77
CA VAL A 430 10.27 -19.43 -3.88
C VAL A 430 9.92 -19.17 -5.34
N HIS A 431 8.65 -19.38 -5.69
CA HIS A 431 8.11 -19.03 -7.00
C HIS A 431 8.01 -17.51 -7.15
N GLN A 432 8.55 -16.98 -8.24
CA GLN A 432 8.58 -15.55 -8.54
C GLN A 432 8.43 -15.34 -10.05
N TRP A 433 8.11 -14.11 -10.48
CA TRP A 433 8.16 -13.75 -11.91
C TRP A 433 9.53 -13.20 -12.28
N THR A 434 9.93 -13.39 -13.52
CA THR A 434 11.10 -12.73 -14.10
C THR A 434 10.81 -11.26 -14.44
N ALA A 435 11.84 -10.42 -14.43
CA ALA A 435 11.74 -9.00 -14.80
C ALA A 435 11.50 -8.77 -16.30
N THR A 436 11.79 -9.78 -17.13
CA THR A 436 11.53 -9.84 -18.58
C THR A 436 10.87 -11.18 -18.91
N PRO A 437 10.16 -11.31 -20.03
CA PRO A 437 9.54 -12.59 -20.36
C PRO A 437 10.61 -13.65 -20.59
N ASP A 438 10.33 -14.88 -20.17
CA ASP A 438 11.13 -16.03 -20.58
C ASP A 438 11.01 -16.26 -22.09
N PHE A 439 12.00 -15.75 -22.81
CA PHE A 439 12.07 -15.80 -24.26
C PHE A 439 12.28 -17.21 -24.81
N GLU A 440 12.74 -18.16 -24.00
CA GLU A 440 12.90 -19.56 -24.45
C GLU A 440 11.55 -20.25 -24.63
N GLN A 441 10.48 -19.68 -24.07
CA GLN A 441 9.11 -20.16 -24.22
C GLN A 441 8.33 -19.49 -25.36
N ILE A 442 8.89 -18.45 -25.98
CA ILE A 442 8.26 -17.68 -27.06
C ILE A 442 8.78 -18.17 -28.41
N ASP A 443 7.99 -18.03 -29.48
CA ASP A 443 8.47 -18.25 -30.84
C ASP A 443 9.84 -17.58 -31.07
N PRO A 444 10.87 -18.32 -31.55
CA PRO A 444 12.23 -17.80 -31.62
C PRO A 444 12.38 -16.53 -32.47
N ILE A 445 11.62 -16.42 -33.56
CA ILE A 445 11.68 -15.25 -34.45
C ILE A 445 11.08 -14.03 -33.74
N GLN A 446 9.92 -14.19 -33.11
CA GLN A 446 9.28 -13.12 -32.33
C GLN A 446 10.15 -12.71 -31.14
N ALA A 447 10.73 -13.68 -30.42
CA ALA A 447 11.61 -13.44 -29.28
C ALA A 447 12.84 -12.60 -29.66
N GLU A 448 13.52 -12.93 -30.77
CA GLU A 448 14.64 -12.15 -31.29
C GLU A 448 14.24 -10.72 -31.67
N GLN A 449 13.07 -10.56 -32.32
CA GLN A 449 12.56 -9.24 -32.71
C GLN A 449 12.25 -8.38 -31.48
N ILE A 450 11.57 -8.93 -30.47
CA ILE A 450 11.25 -8.24 -29.22
C ILE A 450 12.54 -7.76 -28.53
N LYS A 451 13.55 -8.63 -28.43
CA LYS A 451 14.86 -8.28 -27.85
C LYS A 451 15.54 -7.16 -28.64
N LYS A 452 15.63 -7.31 -29.97
CA LYS A 452 16.33 -6.35 -30.85
C LYS A 452 15.67 -4.97 -30.87
N GLN A 453 14.34 -4.92 -30.78
CA GLN A 453 13.57 -3.68 -30.81
C GLN A 453 13.27 -3.12 -29.41
N HIS A 454 13.74 -3.78 -28.34
CA HIS A 454 13.47 -3.42 -26.95
C HIS A 454 11.96 -3.23 -26.66
N ILE A 455 11.13 -4.14 -27.18
CA ILE A 455 9.67 -4.07 -26.99
C ILE A 455 9.33 -4.44 -25.54
N ASN A 456 8.63 -3.53 -24.85
CA ASN A 456 8.04 -3.82 -23.56
C ASN A 456 6.59 -4.33 -23.74
N LEU A 457 6.38 -5.63 -23.59
CA LEU A 457 5.06 -6.28 -23.71
C LEU A 457 4.10 -6.02 -22.53
N GLU A 458 4.54 -5.38 -21.44
CA GLU A 458 3.68 -4.92 -20.34
C GLU A 458 3.19 -3.46 -20.54
N SER A 459 3.43 -2.87 -21.70
CA SER A 459 3.09 -1.49 -22.01
C SER A 459 2.01 -1.40 -23.07
N SER A 460 0.87 -0.77 -22.78
CA SER A 460 -0.21 -0.61 -23.76
C SER A 460 0.10 0.34 -24.93
N THR A 461 1.25 1.03 -24.88
CA THR A 461 1.67 2.05 -25.85
C THR A 461 2.82 1.59 -26.77
N HIS A 462 3.16 0.29 -26.76
CA HIS A 462 4.23 -0.26 -27.61
C HIS A 462 3.83 -0.33 -29.10
N ASN A 463 4.82 -0.37 -30.00
CA ASN A 463 4.59 -0.53 -31.45
C ASN A 463 4.53 -2.00 -31.93
N TRP A 464 4.50 -2.95 -31.00
CA TRP A 464 4.42 -4.37 -31.32
C TRP A 464 3.06 -4.72 -31.93
N LYS A 465 3.09 -5.46 -33.05
CA LYS A 465 1.89 -5.92 -33.73
C LYS A 465 1.46 -7.26 -33.12
N PRO A 466 0.18 -7.42 -32.74
CA PRO A 466 -0.29 -8.71 -32.25
C PRO A 466 -0.23 -9.76 -33.36
N VAL A 467 -0.01 -11.01 -32.95
CA VAL A 467 -0.07 -12.17 -33.85
C VAL A 467 -1.48 -12.32 -34.41
N VAL A 468 -2.48 -12.22 -33.54
CA VAL A 468 -3.90 -12.32 -33.90
C VAL A 468 -4.76 -11.54 -32.92
N THR A 469 -5.88 -10.99 -33.41
CA THR A 469 -6.94 -10.44 -32.56
C THR A 469 -8.09 -11.43 -32.47
N LYS A 470 -8.30 -12.01 -31.28
CA LYS A 470 -9.43 -12.89 -30.96
C LYS A 470 -10.66 -12.04 -30.60
N THR A 471 -11.85 -12.51 -30.94
CA THR A 471 -13.12 -11.90 -30.50
C THR A 471 -13.90 -12.91 -29.68
N LEU A 472 -14.06 -12.63 -28.40
CA LEU A 472 -14.92 -13.41 -27.50
C LEU A 472 -16.36 -12.91 -27.64
N SER A 473 -17.33 -13.82 -27.74
CA SER A 473 -18.75 -13.51 -27.90
C SER A 473 -19.60 -13.98 -26.71
N LEU A 474 -20.59 -13.18 -26.32
CA LEU A 474 -21.54 -13.51 -25.26
C LEU A 474 -22.28 -14.83 -25.55
N GLY A 475 -22.41 -15.69 -24.54
CA GLY A 475 -23.08 -17.00 -24.62
C GLY A 475 -22.24 -18.10 -25.28
N VAL A 476 -21.16 -17.73 -25.99
CA VAL A 476 -20.22 -18.68 -26.61
C VAL A 476 -18.93 -18.75 -25.81
N ASP A 477 -18.26 -17.61 -25.64
CA ASP A 477 -16.93 -17.56 -25.01
C ASP A 477 -16.98 -17.05 -23.57
N PHE A 478 -17.97 -16.21 -23.26
CA PHE A 478 -18.18 -15.66 -21.93
C PHE A 478 -19.67 -15.44 -21.63
N ASP A 479 -20.02 -15.50 -20.35
CA ASP A 479 -21.31 -15.07 -19.80
C ASP A 479 -21.17 -13.80 -18.97
N ILE A 480 -20.04 -13.65 -18.27
CA ILE A 480 -19.75 -12.53 -17.37
C ILE A 480 -18.36 -11.99 -17.67
N ALA A 481 -18.25 -10.68 -17.81
CA ALA A 481 -17.00 -9.95 -17.95
C ALA A 481 -16.66 -9.21 -16.65
N ILE A 482 -15.40 -9.22 -16.26
CA ILE A 482 -14.89 -8.44 -15.12
C ILE A 482 -13.79 -7.52 -15.63
N LEU A 483 -14.03 -6.21 -15.54
CA LEU A 483 -13.04 -5.20 -15.88
C LEU A 483 -12.10 -5.01 -14.68
N ALA A 484 -10.97 -5.71 -14.71
CA ALA A 484 -9.98 -5.77 -13.64
C ALA A 484 -8.67 -5.03 -13.97
N THR A 485 -8.78 -3.97 -14.78
CA THR A 485 -7.68 -3.09 -15.19
C THR A 485 -7.64 -1.81 -14.35
N SER A 486 -6.63 -0.96 -14.54
CA SER A 486 -6.62 0.40 -14.00
C SER A 486 -7.63 1.29 -14.74
N ILE A 487 -7.91 2.48 -14.22
CA ILE A 487 -8.95 3.37 -14.77
C ILE A 487 -8.59 3.99 -16.12
N GLN A 488 -7.32 4.34 -16.38
CA GLN A 488 -6.95 5.02 -17.63
C GLN A 488 -7.17 4.14 -18.88
N PRO A 489 -6.80 2.84 -18.88
CA PRO A 489 -7.11 1.93 -19.98
C PRO A 489 -8.58 1.93 -20.42
N ILE A 490 -9.53 2.16 -19.50
CA ILE A 490 -10.97 2.17 -19.77
C ILE A 490 -11.36 3.19 -20.84
N LYS A 491 -10.66 4.34 -20.89
CA LYS A 491 -10.86 5.38 -21.92
C LYS A 491 -10.67 4.86 -23.34
N TYR A 492 -9.84 3.83 -23.50
CA TYR A 492 -9.49 3.27 -24.80
C TYR A 492 -10.28 2.00 -25.09
N ILE A 493 -10.31 1.06 -24.15
CA ILE A 493 -10.93 -0.26 -24.36
C ILE A 493 -12.46 -0.22 -24.27
N ALA A 494 -13.03 0.78 -23.60
CA ALA A 494 -14.48 0.99 -23.47
C ALA A 494 -14.91 2.35 -24.05
N LYS A 495 -14.17 2.86 -25.04
CA LYS A 495 -14.35 4.22 -25.60
C LYS A 495 -15.79 4.52 -26.03
N ASP A 496 -16.49 3.55 -26.64
CA ASP A 496 -17.84 3.73 -27.15
C ASP A 496 -18.88 3.75 -26.00
N ILE A 497 -18.60 3.04 -24.90
CA ILE A 497 -19.39 3.11 -23.67
C ILE A 497 -19.16 4.47 -23.00
N VAL A 498 -17.90 4.88 -22.87
CA VAL A 498 -17.50 6.18 -22.28
C VAL A 498 -18.09 7.35 -23.07
N ALA A 499 -18.20 7.25 -24.40
CA ALA A 499 -18.80 8.29 -25.24
C ALA A 499 -20.33 8.37 -25.07
N LYS A 500 -21.01 7.24 -24.84
CA LYS A 500 -22.49 7.18 -24.75
C LYS A 500 -23.02 7.36 -23.33
N LYS A 501 -22.34 6.85 -22.31
CA LYS A 501 -22.82 6.79 -20.92
C LYS A 501 -22.16 7.87 -20.06
N GLU A 502 -22.96 8.84 -19.62
CA GLU A 502 -22.49 9.99 -18.85
C GLU A 502 -21.79 9.59 -17.54
N ARG A 503 -22.27 8.55 -16.85
CA ARG A 503 -21.65 8.07 -15.59
C ARG A 503 -20.22 7.56 -15.82
N TRP A 504 -20.02 6.79 -16.88
CA TRP A 504 -18.70 6.29 -17.30
C TRP A 504 -17.78 7.43 -17.73
N ASN A 505 -18.30 8.38 -18.51
CA ASN A 505 -17.55 9.57 -18.90
C ASN A 505 -17.06 10.36 -17.69
N LYS A 506 -17.96 10.65 -16.74
CA LYS A 506 -17.63 11.37 -15.50
C LYS A 506 -16.60 10.59 -14.67
N MET A 507 -16.72 9.27 -14.57
CA MET A 507 -15.77 8.41 -13.86
C MET A 507 -14.34 8.58 -14.41
N VAL A 508 -14.13 8.32 -15.69
CA VAL A 508 -12.77 8.35 -16.29
C VAL A 508 -12.20 9.77 -16.43
N THR A 509 -13.05 10.79 -16.40
CA THR A 509 -12.65 12.20 -16.51
C THR A 509 -12.27 12.79 -15.15
N ASN A 510 -12.99 12.44 -14.07
CA ASN A 510 -12.84 13.09 -12.77
C ASN A 510 -11.99 12.30 -11.76
N ILE A 511 -11.82 10.99 -11.93
CA ILE A 511 -10.91 10.21 -11.10
C ILE A 511 -9.50 10.36 -11.67
N ALA A 512 -8.68 11.13 -10.97
CA ALA A 512 -7.32 11.42 -11.39
C ALA A 512 -6.36 10.25 -11.13
N THR A 513 -5.32 10.16 -11.94
CA THR A 513 -4.16 9.30 -11.71
C THR A 513 -2.89 10.12 -11.73
N THR A 514 -1.80 9.58 -11.18
CA THR A 514 -0.48 10.18 -11.27
C THR A 514 0.56 9.12 -11.61
N PRO A 515 1.53 9.41 -12.51
CA PRO A 515 2.68 8.55 -12.70
C PRO A 515 3.56 8.55 -11.45
N THR A 516 4.13 7.39 -11.12
CA THR A 516 5.08 7.23 -10.01
C THR A 516 6.44 6.81 -10.54
N LEU A 517 7.46 6.90 -9.71
CA LEU A 517 8.80 6.41 -10.01
C LEU A 517 9.33 5.56 -8.85
N ASN A 518 10.23 4.65 -9.18
CA ASN A 518 10.93 3.82 -8.21
C ASN A 518 12.40 3.66 -8.61
N VAL A 519 13.28 3.65 -7.61
CA VAL A 519 14.71 3.43 -7.78
C VAL A 519 15.18 2.45 -6.72
N GLN A 520 16.00 1.45 -7.10
CA GLN A 520 16.66 0.57 -6.16
C GLN A 520 18.18 0.59 -6.33
N PHE A 521 18.87 0.71 -5.21
CA PHE A 521 20.32 0.67 -5.11
C PHE A 521 20.76 -0.53 -4.28
N TRP A 522 21.74 -1.28 -4.79
CA TRP A 522 22.39 -2.37 -4.07
C TRP A 522 23.79 -1.89 -3.67
N LEU A 523 24.06 -1.81 -2.36
CA LEU A 523 25.33 -1.32 -1.84
C LEU A 523 26.16 -2.43 -1.21
N ASN A 524 27.47 -2.35 -1.41
CA ASN A 524 28.46 -3.31 -0.89
C ASN A 524 28.82 -3.08 0.60
N GLN A 525 28.29 -2.01 1.20
CA GLN A 525 28.45 -1.66 2.59
C GLN A 525 27.14 -1.76 3.35
N ASN A 526 27.20 -2.19 4.61
CA ASN A 526 26.02 -2.22 5.48
C ASN A 526 25.73 -0.82 6.06
N ASP A 527 24.55 -0.66 6.68
CA ASP A 527 24.12 0.59 7.30
C ASP A 527 25.17 1.23 8.23
N THR A 528 25.90 0.45 9.04
CA THR A 528 26.92 1.00 9.95
C THR A 528 28.15 1.50 9.20
N GLU A 529 28.60 0.76 8.18
CA GLU A 529 29.71 1.18 7.30
C GLU A 529 29.35 2.47 6.54
N LEU A 530 28.10 2.60 6.10
CA LEU A 530 27.53 3.79 5.47
C LEU A 530 27.34 4.99 6.43
N GLY A 531 27.49 4.77 7.74
CA GLY A 531 27.38 5.81 8.78
C GLY A 531 25.97 5.96 9.37
N PHE A 532 25.04 5.06 9.05
CA PHE A 532 23.68 5.04 9.59
C PHE A 532 23.63 4.43 11.00
N ASP A 533 23.51 5.29 12.02
CA ASP A 533 23.43 4.88 13.43
C ASP A 533 21.96 4.65 13.86
N HIS A 534 21.53 3.40 13.74
CA HIS A 534 20.25 2.87 14.23
C HIS A 534 19.87 3.39 15.63
N GLY A 535 20.81 3.33 16.58
CA GLY A 535 20.56 3.70 17.97
C GLY A 535 20.32 5.20 18.13
N GLN A 536 21.07 6.05 17.40
CA GLN A 536 20.81 7.50 17.39
C GLN A 536 19.48 7.85 16.73
N TRP A 537 19.12 7.11 15.69
CA TRP A 537 17.83 7.22 15.00
C TRP A 537 16.67 6.61 15.80
N GLY A 538 16.92 6.00 16.96
CA GLY A 538 15.86 5.48 17.83
C GLY A 538 15.25 4.17 17.32
N MET A 539 16.06 3.33 16.68
CA MET A 539 15.71 2.00 16.20
C MET A 539 16.69 0.96 16.75
N GLU A 540 16.25 -0.29 16.86
CA GLU A 540 17.13 -1.40 17.23
C GLU A 540 18.09 -1.75 16.08
N LYS A 541 19.32 -2.18 16.41
CA LYS A 541 20.31 -2.56 15.41
C LYS A 541 19.84 -3.79 14.62
N GLY A 542 20.07 -3.79 13.30
CA GLY A 542 19.69 -4.88 12.41
C GLY A 542 18.23 -4.89 11.98
N GLN A 543 17.46 -3.87 12.36
CA GLN A 543 16.11 -3.63 11.86
C GLN A 543 16.14 -2.82 10.56
N TYR A 544 15.06 -2.83 9.81
CA TYR A 544 15.01 -2.17 8.51
C TYR A 544 14.29 -0.83 8.61
N ALA A 545 15.01 0.24 8.26
CA ALA A 545 14.51 1.60 8.29
C ALA A 545 13.44 1.84 7.20
N ASN A 546 12.44 2.66 7.51
CA ASN A 546 11.60 3.29 6.49
C ASN A 546 11.19 4.70 6.89
N THR A 547 11.02 5.55 5.87
CA THR A 547 10.31 6.83 5.93
C THR A 547 9.43 6.97 4.70
N VAL A 548 8.29 7.63 4.84
CA VAL A 548 7.39 7.94 3.71
C VAL A 548 7.35 9.45 3.46
N ILE A 549 8.08 10.22 4.26
CA ILE A 549 8.18 11.67 4.16
C ILE A 549 9.65 12.07 4.24
N TYR A 550 10.20 12.60 3.17
CA TYR A 550 11.53 13.19 3.12
C TYR A 550 11.55 14.20 1.95
N GLU A 551 12.69 14.36 1.29
CA GLU A 551 12.91 15.28 0.19
C GLU A 551 12.32 14.77 -1.12
N ASP A 552 11.65 15.67 -1.84
CA ASP A 552 11.09 15.37 -3.14
C ASP A 552 12.22 15.18 -4.17
N TYR A 553 12.06 14.35 -5.19
CA TYR A 553 10.89 13.53 -5.53
C TYR A 553 11.07 12.04 -5.13
N LEU A 554 12.20 11.68 -4.50
CA LEU A 554 12.48 10.38 -3.87
C LEU A 554 12.23 10.43 -2.35
N TYR A 555 11.01 10.78 -1.96
CA TYR A 555 10.68 11.09 -0.57
C TYR A 555 10.37 9.86 0.30
N SER A 556 10.05 8.72 -0.32
CA SER A 556 9.71 7.49 0.37
C SER A 556 10.84 6.50 0.23
N TRP A 557 11.39 6.07 1.36
CA TRP A 557 12.54 5.19 1.45
C TRP A 557 12.24 4.00 2.34
N THR A 558 12.70 2.83 1.93
CA THR A 558 12.83 1.69 2.82
C THR A 558 14.12 0.92 2.57
N SER A 559 14.77 0.50 3.64
CA SER A 559 15.78 -0.54 3.60
C SER A 559 15.07 -1.87 3.31
N MET A 560 15.46 -2.51 2.21
CA MET A 560 15.00 -3.85 1.81
C MET A 560 16.09 -4.89 1.99
N SER A 561 17.09 -4.63 2.83
CA SER A 561 18.25 -5.51 3.01
C SER A 561 17.89 -6.92 3.51
N TYR A 562 16.64 -7.20 3.91
CA TYR A 562 16.16 -8.56 4.15
C TYR A 562 16.08 -9.42 2.87
N LEU A 563 16.05 -8.80 1.68
CA LEU A 563 16.00 -9.49 0.39
C LEU A 563 17.35 -10.11 0.01
N ASP A 564 18.45 -9.75 0.66
CA ASP A 564 19.78 -10.33 0.42
C ASP A 564 19.77 -11.87 0.51
N LYS A 565 18.98 -12.41 1.44
CA LYS A 565 18.74 -13.84 1.63
C LYS A 565 18.02 -14.48 0.46
N MET A 566 17.30 -13.71 -0.34
CA MET A 566 16.54 -14.19 -1.49
C MET A 566 17.23 -13.96 -2.84
N GLU A 567 18.16 -13.02 -2.96
CA GLU A 567 18.87 -12.73 -4.21
C GLU A 567 20.04 -13.69 -4.46
N ASN A 568 20.44 -13.89 -5.74
CA ASN A 568 21.42 -14.89 -6.17
C ASN A 568 22.72 -14.24 -6.70
N TRP A 569 23.29 -13.34 -5.91
CA TRP A 569 24.59 -12.74 -6.20
C TRP A 569 25.70 -13.80 -6.12
N LYS A 570 26.53 -13.87 -7.15
CA LYS A 570 27.72 -14.75 -7.18
C LYS A 570 28.91 -14.06 -6.52
N ASP A 571 29.21 -12.86 -6.98
CA ASP A 571 30.26 -11.97 -6.47
C ASP A 571 29.60 -10.63 -6.07
N HIS A 572 30.25 -9.86 -5.19
CA HIS A 572 29.80 -8.53 -4.77
C HIS A 572 28.36 -8.48 -4.20
N ALA A 573 27.97 -9.49 -3.42
CA ALA A 573 26.65 -9.50 -2.80
C ALA A 573 26.37 -8.22 -1.98
N PRO A 574 25.16 -7.65 -2.07
CA PRO A 574 24.78 -6.45 -1.36
C PRO A 574 24.77 -6.70 0.14
N LYS A 575 25.18 -5.69 0.90
CA LYS A 575 24.96 -5.63 2.36
C LYS A 575 23.85 -4.66 2.72
N GLN A 576 23.48 -3.77 1.81
CA GLN A 576 22.35 -2.87 1.93
C GLN A 576 21.59 -2.87 0.60
N ILE A 577 20.27 -3.00 0.67
CA ILE A 577 19.38 -2.83 -0.49
C ILE A 577 18.43 -1.68 -0.17
N SER A 578 18.45 -0.64 -0.99
CA SER A 578 17.69 0.59 -0.76
C SER A 578 16.65 0.77 -1.81
N TYR A 579 15.39 0.87 -1.39
CA TYR A 579 14.28 1.18 -2.26
C TYR A 579 13.80 2.61 -2.03
N TRP A 580 13.60 3.34 -3.12
CA TRP A 580 13.08 4.71 -3.12
C TRP A 580 11.89 4.83 -4.06
N CYS A 581 10.86 5.58 -3.68
CA CYS A 581 9.77 5.92 -4.57
C CYS A 581 9.18 7.31 -4.33
N GLY A 582 8.41 7.77 -5.32
CA GLY A 582 7.64 9.01 -5.24
C GLY A 582 6.79 9.26 -6.48
N VAL A 583 6.37 10.52 -6.65
CA VAL A 583 5.56 10.97 -7.80
C VAL A 583 6.49 11.42 -8.91
N TRP A 584 6.22 10.99 -10.15
CA TRP A 584 6.91 11.51 -11.33
C TRP A 584 6.29 12.85 -11.76
N PRO A 585 7.03 13.96 -11.73
CA PRO A 585 6.43 15.27 -11.93
C PRO A 585 5.92 15.50 -13.37
N GLU A 586 4.74 16.11 -13.50
CA GLU A 586 4.03 16.32 -14.79
C GLU A 586 4.84 17.16 -15.81
N ASN A 587 5.73 18.02 -15.33
CA ASN A 587 6.57 18.90 -16.15
C ASN A 587 7.69 18.17 -16.93
N PHE A 588 7.90 16.87 -16.68
CA PHE A 588 8.87 16.03 -17.41
C PHE A 588 8.24 15.25 -18.59
N SER A 589 6.95 15.44 -18.91
CA SER A 589 6.21 14.49 -19.75
C SER A 589 6.15 14.77 -21.27
N LYS A 590 7.13 15.42 -21.88
CA LYS A 590 7.14 15.63 -23.36
C LYS A 590 8.00 14.64 -24.15
N SER A 591 8.67 13.73 -23.45
CA SER A 591 9.71 12.87 -24.03
C SER A 591 9.23 11.42 -24.20
N SER A 592 9.85 10.67 -25.12
CA SER A 592 9.70 9.22 -25.28
C SER A 592 10.11 8.46 -24.01
N LYS A 593 9.70 7.19 -23.85
CA LYS A 593 10.02 6.39 -22.63
C LYS A 593 11.52 6.30 -22.33
N THR A 594 12.35 6.17 -23.36
CA THR A 594 13.81 6.14 -23.20
C THR A 594 14.33 7.45 -22.63
N GLU A 595 13.82 8.58 -23.15
CA GLU A 595 14.16 9.90 -22.63
C GLU A 595 13.67 10.07 -21.18
N THR A 596 12.48 9.55 -20.83
CA THR A 596 11.96 9.55 -19.44
C THR A 596 12.87 8.78 -18.48
N LEU A 597 13.46 7.65 -18.90
CA LEU A 597 14.34 6.86 -18.05
C LEU A 597 15.70 7.54 -17.83
N GLU A 598 16.27 8.13 -18.87
CA GLU A 598 17.51 8.90 -18.76
C GLU A 598 17.32 10.18 -17.93
N GLU A 599 16.16 10.83 -18.05
CA GLU A 599 15.74 11.91 -17.16
C GLU A 599 15.70 11.42 -15.70
N LEU A 600 15.07 10.26 -15.40
CA LEU A 600 15.04 9.72 -14.04
C LEU A 600 16.46 9.49 -13.50
N LYS A 601 17.36 8.89 -14.28
CA LYS A 601 18.74 8.64 -13.87
C LYS A 601 19.47 9.93 -13.54
N THR A 602 19.35 10.94 -14.41
CA THR A 602 19.98 12.26 -14.21
C THR A 602 19.53 12.88 -12.89
N HIS A 603 18.22 12.97 -12.71
CA HIS A 603 17.68 13.57 -11.49
C HIS A 603 17.97 12.70 -10.26
N ALA A 604 18.05 11.37 -10.38
CA ALA A 604 18.31 10.50 -9.24
C ALA A 604 19.74 10.70 -8.74
N ASN A 605 20.70 10.87 -9.66
CA ASN A 605 22.06 11.24 -9.32
C ASN A 605 22.12 12.59 -8.58
N GLU A 606 21.51 13.64 -9.15
CA GLU A 606 21.47 14.97 -8.51
C GLU A 606 20.83 14.93 -7.12
N TRP A 607 19.75 14.15 -6.99
CA TRP A 607 19.09 13.97 -5.71
C TRP A 607 19.99 13.24 -4.70
N MET A 608 20.70 12.20 -5.15
CA MET A 608 21.61 11.44 -4.30
C MET A 608 22.75 12.32 -3.76
N ASP A 609 23.42 13.06 -4.63
CA ASP A 609 24.51 13.98 -4.28
C ASP A 609 24.08 14.97 -3.19
N LYS A 610 22.86 15.50 -3.31
CA LYS A 610 22.35 16.55 -2.41
C LYS A 610 21.79 16.01 -1.09
N HIS A 611 21.22 14.81 -1.08
CA HIS A 611 20.34 14.40 0.02
C HIS A 611 20.77 13.11 0.74
N MET A 612 21.67 12.31 0.18
CA MET A 612 22.04 11.02 0.78
C MET A 612 22.93 11.13 2.00
N GLU A 613 23.72 12.19 2.13
CA GLU A 613 24.61 12.40 3.30
C GLU A 613 23.82 12.37 4.62
N TRP A 614 22.56 12.82 4.60
CA TRP A 614 21.70 12.81 5.78
C TRP A 614 21.44 11.40 6.32
N PHE A 615 21.30 10.41 5.43
CA PHE A 615 21.16 9.00 5.81
C PHE A 615 22.53 8.33 5.99
N TRP A 616 23.40 8.49 4.99
CA TRP A 616 24.64 7.76 4.83
C TRP A 616 25.82 8.73 4.67
N PRO A 617 26.26 9.35 5.78
CA PRO A 617 27.30 10.37 5.72
C PRO A 617 28.65 9.85 5.19
N ASN A 618 28.92 8.54 5.32
CA ASN A 618 30.16 7.95 4.78
C ASN A 618 30.05 7.59 3.29
N ALA A 619 28.85 7.68 2.70
CA ALA A 619 28.61 7.37 1.30
C ALA A 619 28.80 8.57 0.37
N VAL A 620 28.91 9.79 0.92
CA VAL A 620 29.11 11.03 0.16
C VAL A 620 30.54 11.53 0.38
N GLN A 621 31.24 11.84 -0.71
CA GLN A 621 32.61 12.34 -0.70
C GLN A 621 32.68 13.58 -1.59
N GLU A 622 33.26 14.68 -1.08
CA GLU A 622 33.38 15.95 -1.81
C GLU A 622 32.04 16.50 -2.37
N GLY A 623 30.92 16.17 -1.71
CA GLY A 623 29.58 16.60 -2.12
C GLY A 623 28.91 15.73 -3.19
N SER A 624 29.50 14.58 -3.54
CA SER A 624 28.92 13.62 -4.48
C SER A 624 28.81 12.22 -3.87
N PHE A 625 27.78 11.49 -4.25
CA PHE A 625 27.59 10.11 -3.83
C PHE A 625 28.64 9.19 -4.46
N ASN A 626 29.26 8.34 -3.64
CA ASN A 626 30.31 7.44 -4.10
C ASN A 626 29.72 6.20 -4.78
N PHE A 627 29.68 6.22 -6.12
CA PHE A 627 29.21 5.08 -6.92
C PHE A 627 30.08 3.81 -6.82
N ASP A 628 31.29 3.86 -6.25
CA ASP A 628 32.05 2.63 -5.97
C ASP A 628 31.40 1.74 -4.91
N LEU A 629 30.46 2.29 -4.14
CA LEU A 629 29.65 1.54 -3.18
C LEU A 629 28.59 0.67 -3.84
N LEU A 630 28.23 0.93 -5.11
CA LEU A 630 27.19 0.19 -5.81
C LEU A 630 27.67 -1.19 -6.28
N CYS A 631 26.87 -2.21 -6.02
CA CYS A 631 27.10 -3.57 -6.51
C CYS A 631 26.72 -3.67 -7.99
N SER A 632 27.68 -4.12 -8.82
CA SER A 632 27.51 -4.37 -10.25
C SER A 632 28.74 -5.13 -10.78
N ASP A 633 28.60 -5.82 -11.91
CA ASP A 633 29.74 -6.38 -12.68
C ASP A 633 30.54 -5.29 -13.43
N ALA A 634 30.00 -4.07 -13.49
CA ALA A 634 30.63 -2.97 -14.19
C ALA A 634 31.93 -2.49 -13.52
N LYS A 635 32.86 -2.01 -14.34
CA LYS A 635 34.21 -1.62 -13.88
C LYS A 635 34.29 -0.19 -13.41
N THR A 636 33.58 0.74 -14.05
CA THR A 636 33.65 2.17 -13.71
C THR A 636 32.50 2.56 -12.78
N PRO A 637 32.70 3.51 -11.85
CA PRO A 637 31.64 3.95 -10.94
C PRO A 637 30.35 4.38 -11.67
N GLN A 638 30.48 5.12 -12.77
CA GLN A 638 29.33 5.56 -13.57
C GLN A 638 28.54 4.38 -14.18
N GLN A 639 29.23 3.37 -14.70
CA GLN A 639 28.55 2.18 -15.24
C GLN A 639 27.87 1.36 -14.13
N LYS A 640 28.42 1.36 -12.90
CA LYS A 640 27.75 0.74 -11.76
C LYS A 640 26.43 1.43 -11.43
N PHE A 641 26.37 2.76 -11.52
CA PHE A 641 25.13 3.53 -11.37
C PHE A 641 24.12 3.20 -12.47
N GLU A 642 24.56 3.13 -13.72
CA GLU A 642 23.68 2.79 -14.86
C GLU A 642 23.10 1.36 -14.78
N ASP A 643 23.78 0.44 -14.10
CA ASP A 643 23.34 -0.95 -13.86
C ASP A 643 22.35 -1.09 -12.67
N GLN A 644 22.08 -0.01 -11.93
CA GLN A 644 21.06 0.00 -10.87
C GLN A 644 19.64 0.02 -11.46
N PHE A 645 18.63 -0.18 -10.63
CA PHE A 645 17.25 -0.34 -11.10
C PHE A 645 16.50 1.00 -11.05
N PHE A 646 15.93 1.40 -12.18
CA PHE A 646 15.17 2.63 -12.37
C PHE A 646 13.87 2.33 -13.11
N GLN A 647 12.74 2.82 -12.59
CA GLN A 647 11.43 2.56 -13.16
C GLN A 647 10.55 3.81 -13.07
N VAL A 648 9.94 4.20 -14.20
CA VAL A 648 8.89 5.24 -14.23
C VAL A 648 7.57 4.62 -14.73
N ASN A 649 6.53 4.74 -13.92
CA ASN A 649 5.20 4.17 -14.14
C ASN A 649 4.29 5.15 -14.89
N VAL A 650 4.68 5.55 -16.11
CA VAL A 650 3.89 6.45 -16.97
C VAL A 650 2.77 5.75 -17.72
N ASP A 651 2.88 4.44 -17.94
CA ASP A 651 1.88 3.68 -18.70
C ASP A 651 0.49 3.79 -18.06
N PRO A 652 -0.58 3.98 -18.86
CA PRO A 652 -1.94 4.19 -18.34
C PRO A 652 -2.39 3.16 -17.30
N ASP A 653 -2.02 1.90 -17.46
CA ASP A 653 -2.39 0.81 -16.53
C ASP A 653 -1.55 0.79 -15.24
N LYS A 654 -0.40 1.47 -15.23
CA LYS A 654 0.54 1.50 -14.11
C LYS A 654 0.40 2.73 -13.20
N GLN A 655 -0.25 3.80 -13.67
CA GLN A 655 -0.40 5.02 -12.88
C GLN A 655 -1.21 4.81 -11.59
N TYR A 656 -0.79 5.46 -10.51
CA TYR A 656 -1.46 5.41 -9.22
C TYR A 656 -2.79 6.16 -9.27
N VAL A 657 -3.85 5.61 -8.66
CA VAL A 657 -5.20 6.21 -8.65
C VAL A 657 -5.40 7.07 -7.40
N LEU A 658 -5.73 8.34 -7.60
CA LEU A 658 -5.79 9.34 -6.53
C LEU A 658 -7.17 9.42 -5.86
N GLY A 659 -7.17 9.73 -4.56
CA GLY A 659 -8.35 10.02 -3.76
C GLY A 659 -8.56 11.52 -3.55
N ARG A 660 -8.87 12.25 -4.64
CA ARG A 660 -9.01 13.72 -4.60
C ARG A 660 -10.34 14.17 -3.98
N PRO A 661 -10.40 15.40 -3.43
CA PRO A 661 -11.64 15.96 -2.91
C PRO A 661 -12.79 15.97 -3.94
N GLY A 662 -13.99 15.60 -3.50
CA GLY A 662 -15.22 15.61 -4.28
C GLY A 662 -15.33 14.52 -5.34
N THR A 663 -14.42 13.53 -5.35
CA THR A 663 -14.35 12.51 -6.41
C THR A 663 -15.04 11.19 -6.06
N ASN A 664 -15.44 10.93 -4.81
CA ASN A 664 -16.10 9.68 -4.42
C ASN A 664 -17.35 9.41 -5.26
N LYS A 665 -18.15 10.44 -5.54
CA LYS A 665 -19.39 10.37 -6.34
C LYS A 665 -19.19 9.86 -7.78
N TYR A 666 -17.97 9.87 -8.29
CA TYR A 666 -17.63 9.38 -9.63
C TYR A 666 -17.12 7.94 -9.63
N ARG A 667 -16.85 7.37 -8.46
CA ARG A 667 -16.43 5.97 -8.33
C ARG A 667 -17.67 5.09 -8.42
N ILE A 668 -17.66 4.18 -9.38
CA ILE A 668 -18.77 3.26 -9.61
C ILE A 668 -18.52 2.01 -8.76
N LYS A 669 -19.56 1.51 -8.07
CA LYS A 669 -19.49 0.24 -7.34
C LYS A 669 -19.34 -0.92 -8.30
N THR A 670 -18.89 -2.06 -7.78
CA THR A 670 -18.56 -3.24 -8.57
C THR A 670 -19.68 -3.77 -9.47
N ASP A 671 -20.94 -3.56 -9.11
CA ASP A 671 -22.11 -4.10 -9.80
C ASP A 671 -23.09 -3.05 -10.34
N GLU A 672 -22.74 -1.76 -10.24
CA GLU A 672 -23.53 -0.63 -10.71
C GLU A 672 -23.02 -0.09 -12.07
N THR A 673 -22.51 -0.99 -12.92
CA THR A 673 -21.84 -0.67 -14.20
C THR A 673 -22.79 -0.22 -15.32
N GLU A 674 -24.11 -0.29 -15.08
CA GLU A 674 -25.19 -0.18 -16.09
C GLU A 674 -25.27 -1.36 -17.07
N TYR A 675 -24.54 -2.46 -16.81
CA TYR A 675 -24.62 -3.69 -17.59
C TYR A 675 -24.77 -4.89 -16.65
N ASP A 676 -25.72 -5.78 -16.94
CA ASP A 676 -26.01 -6.91 -16.03
C ASP A 676 -24.83 -7.88 -15.93
N ASN A 677 -24.14 -8.11 -17.06
CA ASN A 677 -23.05 -9.06 -17.21
C ASN A 677 -21.65 -8.46 -17.09
N LEU A 678 -21.52 -7.21 -16.64
CA LEU A 678 -20.22 -6.55 -16.44
C LEU A 678 -20.04 -6.13 -14.99
N PHE A 679 -18.89 -6.49 -14.43
CA PHE A 679 -18.49 -6.10 -13.09
C PHE A 679 -17.15 -5.39 -13.11
N PHE A 680 -16.92 -4.52 -12.13
CA PHE A 680 -15.64 -3.86 -11.92
C PHE A 680 -14.87 -4.48 -10.77
N ALA A 681 -13.53 -4.44 -10.87
CA ALA A 681 -12.61 -4.77 -9.79
C ALA A 681 -11.36 -3.89 -9.93
N GLY A 682 -11.03 -3.09 -8.92
CA GLY A 682 -9.86 -2.20 -8.97
C GLY A 682 -9.85 -1.10 -7.90
N ASP A 683 -8.70 -0.46 -7.71
CA ASP A 683 -8.48 0.65 -6.77
C ASP A 683 -9.22 1.95 -7.14
N TRP A 684 -9.88 1.98 -8.30
CA TRP A 684 -10.70 3.07 -8.79
C TRP A 684 -12.20 2.88 -8.54
N THR A 685 -12.63 1.69 -8.10
CA THR A 685 -14.03 1.41 -7.75
C THR A 685 -14.42 2.09 -6.44
N ASP A 686 -15.73 2.13 -6.13
CA ASP A 686 -16.22 2.54 -4.81
C ASP A 686 -16.22 1.34 -3.84
N PHE A 687 -15.22 1.31 -2.97
CA PHE A 687 -15.06 0.34 -1.87
C PHE A 687 -15.02 1.04 -0.50
N GLY A 688 -15.40 2.32 -0.43
CA GLY A 688 -15.59 3.08 0.81
C GLY A 688 -14.40 3.92 1.27
N LEU A 689 -13.15 3.44 1.21
CA LEU A 689 -11.96 4.26 1.50
C LEU A 689 -11.36 4.91 0.25
N ASN A 690 -11.61 4.35 -0.94
CA ASN A 690 -11.48 5.04 -2.23
C ASN A 690 -10.13 5.73 -2.50
N VAL A 691 -9.03 5.09 -2.10
CA VAL A 691 -7.63 5.50 -2.35
C VAL A 691 -6.78 4.28 -2.73
N GLY A 692 -5.67 4.45 -3.45
CA GLY A 692 -4.86 3.33 -3.94
C GLY A 692 -4.01 2.65 -2.87
N TYR A 693 -4.33 1.41 -2.50
CA TYR A 693 -3.51 0.57 -1.62
C TYR A 693 -3.92 -0.91 -1.76
N MET A 694 -3.08 -1.84 -1.31
CA MET A 694 -3.29 -3.29 -1.52
C MET A 694 -4.61 -3.77 -0.90
N GLU A 695 -4.88 -3.44 0.36
CA GLU A 695 -6.13 -3.84 1.02
C GLU A 695 -7.38 -3.30 0.28
N GLY A 696 -7.33 -2.08 -0.27
CA GLY A 696 -8.43 -1.53 -1.08
C GLY A 696 -8.69 -2.33 -2.35
N THR A 697 -7.64 -2.81 -3.03
CA THR A 697 -7.80 -3.69 -4.20
C THR A 697 -8.34 -5.07 -3.85
N VAL A 698 -7.92 -5.64 -2.71
CA VAL A 698 -8.48 -6.89 -2.18
C VAL A 698 -9.96 -6.69 -1.85
N GLN A 699 -10.31 -5.61 -1.15
CA GLN A 699 -11.69 -5.29 -0.81
C GLN A 699 -12.57 -5.12 -2.06
N SER A 700 -12.07 -4.44 -3.09
CA SER A 700 -12.77 -4.32 -4.37
C SER A 700 -13.01 -5.68 -5.03
N GLY A 701 -12.01 -6.59 -5.02
CA GLY A 701 -12.17 -7.94 -5.55
C GLY A 701 -13.18 -8.79 -4.77
N ILE A 702 -13.21 -8.68 -3.44
CA ILE A 702 -14.21 -9.32 -2.59
C ILE A 702 -15.62 -8.82 -2.93
N LEU A 703 -15.80 -7.50 -3.04
CA LEU A 703 -17.09 -6.89 -3.40
C LEU A 703 -17.55 -7.35 -4.79
N CYS A 704 -16.62 -7.47 -5.75
CA CYS A 704 -16.90 -7.98 -7.09
C CYS A 704 -17.43 -9.42 -7.05
N ALA A 705 -16.70 -10.33 -6.39
CA ALA A 705 -17.10 -11.73 -6.26
C ALA A 705 -18.46 -11.87 -5.54
N ASN A 706 -18.67 -11.14 -4.44
CA ASN A 706 -19.93 -11.14 -3.70
C ASN A 706 -21.10 -10.63 -4.56
N SER A 707 -20.86 -9.63 -5.39
CA SER A 707 -21.88 -9.11 -6.30
C SER A 707 -22.29 -10.13 -7.36
N ILE A 708 -21.34 -10.86 -7.93
CA ILE A 708 -21.59 -11.94 -8.89
C ILE A 708 -22.41 -13.05 -8.24
N LYS A 709 -22.00 -13.51 -7.05
CA LYS A 709 -22.72 -14.53 -6.27
C LYS A 709 -24.16 -14.09 -5.98
N LYS A 710 -24.34 -12.86 -5.50
CA LYS A 710 -25.65 -12.28 -5.19
C LYS A 710 -26.54 -12.15 -6.43
N ARG A 711 -25.98 -11.77 -7.59
CA ARG A 711 -26.77 -11.56 -8.81
C ARG A 711 -27.21 -12.87 -9.47
N TYR A 712 -26.36 -13.88 -9.50
CA TYR A 712 -26.59 -15.09 -10.28
C TYR A 712 -26.92 -16.36 -9.46
N TYR A 713 -26.72 -16.34 -8.14
CA TYR A 713 -26.86 -17.53 -7.28
C TYR A 713 -27.59 -17.22 -5.95
N ARG A 714 -28.44 -16.18 -5.95
CA ARG A 714 -29.14 -15.66 -4.76
C ARG A 714 -30.00 -16.68 -4.02
N ASP A 715 -30.46 -17.73 -4.71
CA ASP A 715 -31.33 -18.77 -4.13
C ASP A 715 -30.57 -19.86 -3.34
N MET A 716 -29.24 -19.72 -3.14
CA MET A 716 -28.43 -20.74 -2.45
C MET A 716 -27.70 -20.25 -1.18
N PHE A 717 -27.87 -19.00 -0.72
CA PHE A 717 -27.12 -18.49 0.45
C PHE A 717 -27.99 -17.79 1.50
N THR A 718 -28.11 -18.44 2.66
CA THR A 718 -28.41 -17.80 3.96
C THR A 718 -27.31 -16.81 4.35
N PRO A 719 -27.64 -15.69 5.03
CA PRO A 719 -26.67 -14.67 5.41
C PRO A 719 -25.82 -15.16 6.60
N ARG A 720 -24.69 -15.79 6.30
CA ARG A 720 -23.55 -15.88 7.23
C ARG A 720 -22.31 -15.53 6.43
N ASN A 721 -21.49 -14.62 6.98
CA ASN A 721 -20.18 -14.17 6.49
C ASN A 721 -20.18 -12.91 5.61
N ILE A 722 -20.82 -11.85 6.11
CA ILE A 722 -20.32 -10.49 5.88
C ILE A 722 -19.90 -9.97 7.25
N LEU A 723 -18.60 -10.08 7.55
CA LEU A 723 -17.91 -9.30 8.58
C LEU A 723 -16.65 -8.73 7.95
#